data_AF-A0A401RWI4-F1
#
_entry.id   AF-A0A401RWI4-F1
#
_cell.length_a   1.000
_cell.length_b   1.000
_cell.length_c   1.000
_cell.angle_alpha   90.00
_cell.angle_beta   90.00
_cell.angle_gamma   90.00
#
_symmetry.space_group_name_H-M   'P 1'
#
loop_
_entity.id
_entity.type
_entity.pdbx_description
1 polymer ?
#
loop_
_entity_poly.entity_id
_entity_poly.type
_entity_poly.pdbx_seq_one_letter_code
_entity_poly.pdbx_strand_id
1 'polypeptide(L)'
;MTDSIRSQVTPNIAATIRVHGHAAGGPGDGEETEGRGGTATPGRQLTYRQPDKKAFGTYTPAGRLAEPPGQPAADFVVSGPQRCRCLPMSAQWLSMGGHLRGVLDVALRVPCIFVIDAILNSYFDGLESLSTVARQVSQRLLGLLLSCVILVLSQRALFRLYAFGCVVLLAATSVLVNYYTTLHIDFYNAYYSAVFGMQLLPRNGPTLWLALIAVQLTIGIGYATLLSIPSVFSALTVVNFLLPILSLALELPADIQNLLVAFSGMYITAQTVFYVTLNLKWFYYTIRYVYLLLRHMYRIYGLQVIVEDTWKRIRFPDVLRVFWLTRLVAQAIILVYVVKVTQGDSENKSYFISWSDSWEVLCNLIISGCDSTLTVLGMSAVISSLAHYLGLGILAFIGSTEEEDKRLGFVAPVLFFILALQTGLSGLEPEERLVRLSRNMCLLLTAILHFIHGMTDPVLMSLSASHVSSFRRHLPVLMVSISLFILPIVLSCTLWQVHTLNTWLFAVTAFCVELCLKVIVSLTVYTLFIIDGYYNVLWEKLDDYIYYVRSTGNVIEFIFGVIMFGNGAYTMMFESGSKIRACMMCLHAYFNIYLQAKNGWKTFINRRTAVKKINSLPEVRGNRLHDIGDVCAICYQEFTTSARITPCNHYFHALCLRKWLYIQDTCPMCHQGVYIEENQNESTAFVNNNGNIPQQPVVENLVVAAAAAAVDADSDLNEDNDSIEYDEEEWTTQNGNAPMEDEYLDDDTDASEV
;
A
#
# COMPACT_ATOMS: atom_id res chain seq x y z
N MET A 1 1.13 -51.71 43.48
CA MET A 1 2.21 -50.98 42.81
C MET A 1 2.02 -49.51 43.14
N THR A 2 2.34 -48.99 44.34
CA THR A 2 3.49 -49.25 45.25
C THR A 2 4.83 -49.16 44.50
N ASP A 3 5.78 -48.30 44.85
CA ASP A 3 5.81 -47.23 45.89
C ASP A 3 7.06 -46.33 45.68
N SER A 4 7.31 -45.38 46.61
CA SER A 4 8.65 -44.85 46.97
C SER A 4 9.23 -43.63 46.17
N ILE A 5 9.83 -42.57 46.75
CA ILE A 5 9.93 -42.10 48.17
C ILE A 5 10.34 -40.58 48.25
N ARG A 6 9.87 -39.87 49.31
CA ARG A 6 10.35 -38.64 50.04
C ARG A 6 10.98 -37.42 49.31
N SER A 7 10.79 -36.14 49.68
CA SER A 7 10.28 -35.37 50.86
C SER A 7 11.26 -35.02 52.02
N GLN A 8 11.61 -33.72 52.15
CA GLN A 8 11.81 -32.93 53.40
C GLN A 8 11.47 -31.46 53.04
N VAL A 9 10.50 -30.75 53.63
CA VAL A 9 10.27 -30.27 55.03
C VAL A 9 10.96 -28.92 55.33
N THR A 10 10.16 -28.00 55.90
CA THR A 10 10.31 -26.53 56.14
C THR A 10 10.96 -26.24 57.53
N PRO A 11 10.89 -25.04 58.20
CA PRO A 11 10.38 -23.68 57.88
C PRO A 11 11.23 -22.44 58.38
N ASN A 12 10.74 -21.22 58.09
CA ASN A 12 10.81 -19.91 58.79
C ASN A 12 11.91 -19.54 59.83
N ILE A 13 12.41 -18.28 59.81
CA ILE A 13 12.12 -17.18 60.78
C ILE A 13 12.99 -15.89 60.56
N ALA A 14 12.30 -14.75 60.64
CA ALA A 14 12.62 -13.31 60.82
C ALA A 14 14.03 -12.71 61.13
N ALA A 15 14.11 -11.39 60.84
CA ALA A 15 14.59 -10.28 61.72
C ALA A 15 16.03 -9.64 61.60
N THR A 16 16.06 -8.40 61.07
CA THR A 16 16.41 -7.15 61.84
C THR A 16 17.87 -6.59 61.93
N ILE A 17 18.07 -5.39 61.33
CA ILE A 17 18.90 -4.19 61.70
C ILE A 17 20.45 -4.22 61.80
N ARG A 18 21.11 -3.33 61.02
CA ARG A 18 22.10 -2.25 61.42
C ARG A 18 22.47 -1.45 60.14
N VAL A 19 22.36 -0.12 59.96
CA VAL A 19 22.69 1.14 60.70
C VAL A 19 24.17 1.57 60.64
N HIS A 20 24.43 2.67 59.90
CA HIS A 20 25.41 3.78 60.08
C HIS A 20 25.64 4.44 58.68
N GLY A 21 25.68 5.76 58.45
CA GLY A 21 25.43 6.93 59.29
C GLY A 21 26.50 8.03 59.07
N HIS A 22 26.10 9.29 58.83
CA HIS A 22 26.77 10.54 59.31
C HIS A 22 26.00 11.81 58.86
N ALA A 23 26.26 12.94 59.52
CA ALA A 23 25.48 14.19 59.44
C ALA A 23 26.37 15.43 59.32
N ALA A 24 25.80 16.60 58.92
CA ALA A 24 25.94 17.90 59.61
C ALA A 24 25.47 19.13 58.78
N GLY A 25 24.73 20.04 59.43
CA GLY A 25 25.08 21.49 59.45
C GLY A 25 24.28 22.51 58.63
N GLY A 26 23.64 23.47 59.34
CA GLY A 26 23.59 24.90 58.94
C GLY A 26 22.26 25.48 58.42
N PRO A 27 21.62 26.42 59.13
CA PRO A 27 20.43 27.17 58.67
C PRO A 27 20.73 28.61 58.21
N GLY A 28 19.74 29.29 57.63
CA GLY A 28 19.74 30.74 57.37
C GLY A 28 18.34 31.29 57.15
N ASP A 29 17.97 32.31 57.93
CA ASP A 29 16.62 32.90 58.04
C ASP A 29 16.36 34.07 57.05
N GLY A 30 15.09 34.49 56.87
CA GLY A 30 14.79 35.80 56.25
C GLY A 30 13.34 36.06 55.77
N GLU A 31 12.60 36.87 56.54
CA GLU A 31 11.59 37.87 56.11
C GLU A 31 10.21 37.45 55.54
N GLU A 32 9.22 37.35 56.45
CA GLU A 32 8.03 38.23 56.60
C GLU A 32 7.91 39.49 55.68
N THR A 33 6.76 40.11 55.35
CA THR A 33 5.31 39.97 55.67
C THR A 33 4.47 40.80 54.65
N GLU A 34 3.12 40.64 54.72
CA GLU A 34 2.01 41.61 54.47
C GLU A 34 2.22 42.91 53.63
N GLY A 35 1.22 43.46 52.92
CA GLY A 35 -0.17 43.05 52.76
C GLY A 35 -1.07 44.15 52.13
N ARG A 36 -2.06 43.70 51.36
CA ARG A 36 -3.44 44.23 51.18
C ARG A 36 -3.68 45.76 51.25
N GLY A 37 -4.12 46.34 50.13
CA GLY A 37 -4.85 47.62 50.11
C GLY A 37 -5.38 47.97 48.72
N GLY A 38 -6.69 48.14 48.54
CA GLY A 38 -7.28 48.61 47.28
C GLY A 38 -8.45 49.54 47.53
N THR A 39 -8.89 50.30 46.52
CA THR A 39 -10.30 50.66 46.23
C THR A 39 -10.45 51.69 45.09
N ALA A 40 -11.60 51.64 44.42
CA ALA A 40 -12.36 52.72 43.78
C ALA A 40 -11.90 53.36 42.43
N THR A 41 -12.74 53.09 41.43
CA THR A 41 -13.12 53.88 40.23
C THR A 41 -13.68 55.29 40.58
N PRO A 42 -13.94 56.26 39.65
CA PRO A 42 -14.40 56.11 38.24
C PRO A 42 -13.84 57.10 37.19
N GLY A 43 -14.29 57.01 35.92
CA GLY A 43 -13.75 57.77 34.77
C GLY A 43 -14.70 58.79 34.11
N ARG A 44 -14.25 59.39 32.99
CA ARG A 44 -15.10 60.12 32.02
C ARG A 44 -14.37 60.40 30.69
N GLN A 45 -15.14 60.52 29.59
CA GLN A 45 -14.70 60.96 28.26
C GLN A 45 -14.45 62.48 28.20
N LEU A 46 -13.68 62.97 27.20
CA LEU A 46 -13.91 64.24 26.50
C LEU A 46 -13.04 64.37 25.22
N THR A 47 -13.25 65.44 24.43
CA THR A 47 -13.10 65.46 22.95
C THR A 47 -12.21 66.58 22.36
N TYR A 48 -11.65 66.33 21.16
CA TYR A 48 -11.40 67.29 20.05
C TYR A 48 -10.24 68.34 20.14
N ARG A 49 -9.39 68.41 19.09
CA ARG A 49 -9.19 69.58 18.16
C ARG A 49 -7.75 69.76 17.59
N GLN A 50 -7.69 70.14 16.31
CA GLN A 50 -6.54 70.50 15.45
C GLN A 50 -5.98 71.93 15.73
N PRO A 51 -4.78 72.32 15.22
CA PRO A 51 -4.73 73.23 14.05
C PRO A 51 -3.46 73.18 13.12
N ASP A 52 -3.53 73.87 11.97
CA ASP A 52 -2.54 73.95 10.85
C ASP A 52 -1.39 74.98 10.97
N LYS A 53 -0.35 74.90 10.08
CA LYS A 53 -0.02 75.94 9.03
C LYS A 53 1.36 75.84 8.30
N LYS A 54 1.34 76.07 6.96
CA LYS A 54 2.33 76.81 6.08
C LYS A 54 3.72 76.18 5.78
N ALA A 55 4.44 76.40 4.65
CA ALA A 55 4.27 77.23 3.42
C ALA A 55 5.12 76.75 2.18
N PHE A 56 4.85 77.34 0.99
CA PHE A 56 5.62 77.53 -0.28
C PHE A 56 7.15 77.18 -0.34
N GLY A 57 7.79 76.88 -1.50
CA GLY A 57 7.35 76.73 -2.90
C GLY A 57 8.48 76.87 -3.98
N THR A 58 8.42 76.07 -5.06
CA THR A 58 9.08 76.17 -6.41
C THR A 58 10.60 76.37 -6.58
N TYR A 59 11.27 75.49 -7.37
CA TYR A 59 12.04 75.77 -8.62
C TYR A 59 12.72 74.49 -9.19
N THR A 60 12.89 74.41 -10.52
CA THR A 60 13.62 73.38 -11.31
C THR A 60 14.53 74.12 -12.32
N PRO A 61 15.70 73.60 -12.80
CA PRO A 61 15.78 72.37 -13.63
C PRO A 61 17.07 71.51 -13.64
N ALA A 62 16.91 70.28 -14.15
CA ALA A 62 17.83 69.45 -14.96
C ALA A 62 19.28 69.09 -14.50
N GLY A 63 19.57 67.78 -14.37
CA GLY A 63 20.91 67.24 -14.65
C GLY A 63 21.32 65.87 -14.05
N ARG A 64 21.20 64.78 -14.83
CA ARG A 64 21.94 63.49 -14.78
C ARG A 64 21.93 62.60 -13.50
N LEU A 65 21.37 61.38 -13.69
CA LEU A 65 21.91 60.04 -13.38
C LEU A 65 22.63 59.79 -12.03
N ALA A 66 21.97 59.08 -11.10
CA ALA A 66 22.47 57.83 -10.48
C ALA A 66 21.43 57.16 -9.53
N GLU A 67 21.24 55.85 -9.71
CA GLU A 67 20.79 54.79 -8.77
C GLU A 67 19.43 54.84 -8.00
N PRO A 68 18.83 53.66 -7.68
CA PRO A 68 17.48 53.52 -7.10
C PRO A 68 17.51 53.17 -5.58
N PRO A 69 16.39 53.18 -4.83
CA PRO A 69 15.46 52.04 -4.80
C PRO A 69 13.97 52.36 -4.48
N GLY A 70 13.12 51.33 -4.44
CA GLY A 70 11.87 51.33 -3.65
C GLY A 70 10.55 51.57 -4.40
N GLN A 71 9.71 50.54 -4.46
CA GLN A 71 8.30 50.62 -4.86
C GLN A 71 7.43 51.19 -3.72
N PRO A 72 6.20 51.64 -4.05
CA PRO A 72 5.05 51.24 -3.24
C PRO A 72 3.89 50.65 -4.05
N ALA A 73 2.96 50.04 -3.29
CA ALA A 73 1.62 49.54 -3.62
C ALA A 73 0.97 50.10 -4.91
N ALA A 74 0.48 49.27 -5.84
CA ALA A 74 -0.61 48.28 -5.74
C ALA A 74 -2.02 48.93 -5.78
N ASP A 75 -2.77 48.59 -6.83
CA ASP A 75 -4.20 48.83 -6.93
C ASP A 75 -4.90 47.68 -7.68
N PHE A 76 -6.16 47.50 -7.34
CA PHE A 76 -7.15 46.48 -7.74
C PHE A 76 -7.11 45.93 -9.19
N VAL A 77 -7.53 44.66 -9.37
CA VAL A 77 -8.80 44.28 -10.07
C VAL A 77 -8.98 42.74 -10.19
N VAL A 78 -10.13 42.27 -9.68
CA VAL A 78 -11.02 41.14 -10.08
C VAL A 78 -10.42 39.83 -10.63
N SER A 79 -10.80 38.74 -9.96
CA SER A 79 -10.56 37.35 -10.36
C SER A 79 -11.36 36.90 -11.60
N GLY A 80 -10.65 36.28 -12.54
CA GLY A 80 -11.18 35.59 -13.73
C GLY A 80 -10.41 34.28 -13.97
N PRO A 81 -10.88 33.39 -14.85
CA PRO A 81 -10.55 31.96 -14.80
C PRO A 81 -9.08 31.62 -15.05
N GLN A 82 -8.64 30.54 -14.39
CA GLN A 82 -7.26 30.02 -14.44
C GLN A 82 -6.79 29.78 -15.89
N ARG A 83 -5.90 30.66 -16.37
CA ARG A 83 -5.02 30.33 -17.49
C ARG A 83 -3.95 29.36 -17.01
N CYS A 84 -3.88 28.19 -17.62
CA CYS A 84 -2.74 27.27 -17.50
C CYS A 84 -1.44 28.04 -17.78
N ARG A 85 -0.59 28.22 -16.76
CA ARG A 85 0.79 28.64 -16.99
C ARG A 85 1.57 27.43 -17.47
N CYS A 86 2.06 27.49 -18.71
CA CYS A 86 3.06 26.54 -19.20
C CYS A 86 4.29 26.63 -18.29
N LEU A 87 4.62 25.53 -17.60
CA LEU A 87 5.92 25.38 -16.94
C LEU A 87 7.03 25.43 -18.00
N PRO A 88 8.20 26.00 -17.69
CA PRO A 88 9.32 26.04 -18.64
C PRO A 88 9.79 24.61 -18.95
N MET A 89 10.17 24.35 -20.20
CA MET A 89 10.58 23.01 -20.67
C MET A 89 11.67 22.37 -19.81
N SER A 90 12.58 23.17 -19.23
CA SER A 90 13.64 22.70 -18.33
C SER A 90 13.12 21.90 -17.13
N ALA A 91 11.98 22.31 -16.54
CA ALA A 91 11.36 21.57 -15.44
C ALA A 91 10.78 20.21 -15.89
N GLN A 92 10.26 20.12 -17.12
CA GLN A 92 9.83 18.85 -17.70
C GLN A 92 11.00 17.90 -17.98
N TRP A 93 12.15 18.40 -18.44
CA TRP A 93 13.34 17.55 -18.64
C TRP A 93 13.92 17.01 -17.32
N LEU A 94 13.94 17.83 -16.25
CA LEU A 94 14.34 17.37 -14.91
C LEU A 94 13.34 16.36 -14.31
N SER A 95 12.03 16.61 -14.46
CA SER A 95 10.97 15.68 -14.04
C SER A 95 11.04 14.34 -14.81
N MET A 96 11.19 14.39 -16.14
CA MET A 96 11.45 13.21 -16.97
C MET A 96 12.73 12.48 -16.54
N GLY A 97 13.81 13.21 -16.20
CA GLY A 97 15.04 12.62 -15.67
C GLY A 97 14.83 11.86 -14.36
N GLY A 98 14.03 12.40 -13.45
CA GLY A 98 13.63 11.71 -12.21
C GLY A 98 12.82 10.44 -12.47
N HIS A 99 11.79 10.53 -13.32
CA HIS A 99 10.96 9.37 -13.68
C HIS A 99 11.78 8.29 -14.41
N LEU A 100 12.64 8.68 -15.36
CA LEU A 100 13.52 7.77 -16.10
C LEU A 100 14.53 7.09 -15.16
N ARG A 101 15.14 7.83 -14.22
CA ARG A 101 16.03 7.27 -13.19
C ARG A 101 15.28 6.27 -12.31
N GLY A 102 14.02 6.55 -11.97
CA GLY A 102 13.14 5.64 -11.24
C GLY A 102 12.81 4.36 -12.01
N VAL A 103 12.46 4.45 -13.30
CA VAL A 103 12.19 3.27 -14.15
C VAL A 103 13.45 2.44 -14.35
N LEU A 104 14.60 3.08 -14.59
CA LEU A 104 15.88 2.40 -14.78
C LEU A 104 16.33 1.64 -13.52
N ASP A 105 16.12 2.21 -12.33
CA ASP A 105 16.42 1.55 -11.04
C ASP A 105 15.56 0.30 -10.81
N VAL A 106 14.28 0.29 -11.25
CA VAL A 106 13.45 -0.93 -11.22
C VAL A 106 13.95 -1.94 -12.25
N ALA A 107 14.13 -1.51 -13.49
CA ALA A 107 14.50 -2.38 -14.60
C ALA A 107 15.83 -3.12 -14.37
N LEU A 108 16.83 -2.44 -13.79
CA LEU A 108 18.12 -3.06 -13.45
C LEU A 108 18.00 -4.11 -12.33
N ARG A 109 16.99 -4.08 -11.45
CA ARG A 109 16.82 -5.07 -10.36
C ARG A 109 16.11 -6.35 -10.82
N VAL A 110 15.33 -6.29 -11.90
CA VAL A 110 14.54 -7.41 -12.43
C VAL A 110 15.37 -8.67 -12.75
N PRO A 111 16.56 -8.63 -13.36
CA PRO A 111 17.36 -9.82 -13.63
C PRO A 111 17.74 -10.62 -12.38
N CYS A 112 17.90 -9.97 -11.22
CA CYS A 112 18.15 -10.68 -9.96
C CYS A 112 16.96 -11.55 -9.56
N ILE A 113 15.73 -11.09 -9.81
CA ILE A 113 14.51 -11.85 -9.51
C ILE A 113 14.38 -13.07 -10.44
N PHE A 114 14.77 -12.95 -11.71
CA PHE A 114 14.87 -14.11 -12.62
C PHE A 114 15.89 -15.15 -12.15
N VAL A 115 17.05 -14.73 -11.63
CA VAL A 115 18.05 -15.67 -11.06
C VAL A 115 17.50 -16.34 -9.80
N ILE A 116 16.80 -15.61 -8.92
CA ILE A 116 16.14 -16.17 -7.74
C ILE A 116 15.07 -17.20 -8.15
N ASP A 117 14.22 -16.89 -9.13
CA ASP A 117 13.21 -17.82 -9.66
C ASP A 117 13.85 -19.11 -10.20
N ALA A 118 14.90 -18.98 -11.03
CA ALA A 118 15.61 -20.12 -11.60
C ALA A 118 16.28 -21.01 -10.53
N ILE A 119 16.82 -20.41 -9.46
CA ILE A 119 17.38 -21.15 -8.31
C ILE A 119 16.27 -21.88 -7.56
N LEU A 120 15.14 -21.23 -7.30
CA LEU A 120 14.01 -21.82 -6.56
C LEU A 120 13.33 -22.95 -7.35
N ASN A 121 13.20 -22.82 -8.67
CA ASN A 121 12.57 -23.82 -9.54
C ASN A 121 13.52 -24.93 -10.00
N SER A 122 14.82 -24.87 -9.67
CA SER A 122 15.78 -25.91 -10.09
C SER A 122 15.45 -27.27 -9.46
N TYR A 123 15.28 -28.31 -10.29
CA TYR A 123 14.90 -29.65 -9.83
C TYR A 123 15.95 -30.25 -8.88
N PHE A 124 15.53 -31.13 -7.98
CA PHE A 124 16.41 -31.82 -7.02
C PHE A 124 16.49 -33.30 -7.40
N ASP A 125 17.64 -33.74 -7.89
CA ASP A 125 17.87 -35.15 -8.21
C ASP A 125 17.97 -35.98 -6.93
N GLY A 126 16.86 -36.64 -6.56
CA GLY A 126 16.71 -37.42 -5.34
C GLY A 126 17.51 -38.73 -5.27
N LEU A 127 18.49 -38.93 -6.16
CA LEU A 127 19.30 -40.15 -6.27
C LEU A 127 20.80 -39.92 -6.05
N GLU A 128 21.17 -38.87 -5.31
CA GLU A 128 22.56 -38.62 -4.92
C GLU A 128 22.83 -38.77 -3.40
N SER A 129 24.12 -38.84 -3.05
CA SER A 129 24.60 -38.96 -1.67
C SER A 129 24.32 -37.74 -0.79
N LEU A 130 24.22 -37.93 0.53
CA LEU A 130 23.97 -36.84 1.50
C LEU A 130 24.97 -35.67 1.38
N SER A 131 26.24 -35.94 1.01
CA SER A 131 27.26 -34.90 0.86
C SER A 131 27.10 -34.08 -0.42
N THR A 132 26.67 -34.68 -1.53
CA THR A 132 26.38 -33.93 -2.77
C THR A 132 25.08 -33.15 -2.63
N VAL A 133 24.05 -33.72 -1.99
CA VAL A 133 22.84 -33.01 -1.56
C VAL A 133 23.19 -31.77 -0.72
N ALA A 134 24.00 -31.92 0.33
CA ALA A 134 24.43 -30.79 1.15
C ALA A 134 25.22 -29.73 0.35
N ARG A 135 26.05 -30.17 -0.62
CA ARG A 135 26.78 -29.27 -1.53
C ARG A 135 25.83 -28.50 -2.46
N GLN A 136 24.84 -29.17 -3.06
CA GLN A 136 23.83 -28.54 -3.93
C GLN A 136 23.01 -27.50 -3.15
N VAL A 137 22.53 -27.85 -1.95
CA VAL A 137 21.78 -26.94 -1.07
C VAL A 137 22.63 -25.73 -0.69
N SER A 138 23.90 -25.93 -0.32
CA SER A 138 24.84 -24.86 0.00
C SER A 138 25.10 -23.92 -1.19
N GLN A 139 25.24 -24.47 -2.41
CA GLN A 139 25.41 -23.69 -3.63
C GLN A 139 24.16 -22.85 -3.96
N ARG A 140 22.95 -23.41 -3.81
CA ARG A 140 21.69 -22.68 -3.99
C ARG A 140 21.52 -21.57 -2.95
N LEU A 141 21.82 -21.85 -1.68
CA LEU A 141 21.77 -20.85 -0.61
C LEU A 141 22.75 -19.71 -0.86
N LEU A 142 23.97 -20.01 -1.32
CA LEU A 142 24.97 -19.00 -1.71
C LEU A 142 24.48 -18.15 -2.90
N GLY A 143 23.89 -18.77 -3.93
CA GLY A 143 23.32 -18.06 -5.08
C GLY A 143 22.15 -17.16 -4.71
N LEU A 144 21.27 -17.61 -3.80
CA LEU A 144 20.16 -16.83 -3.27
C LEU A 144 20.68 -15.64 -2.44
N LEU A 145 21.63 -15.87 -1.54
CA LEU A 145 22.29 -14.82 -0.75
C LEU A 145 22.95 -13.77 -1.63
N LEU A 146 23.71 -14.19 -2.65
CA LEU A 146 24.35 -13.28 -3.61
C LEU A 146 23.31 -12.45 -4.37
N SER A 147 22.23 -13.07 -4.83
CA SER A 147 21.14 -12.39 -5.55
C SER A 147 20.43 -11.36 -4.66
N CYS A 148 20.19 -11.69 -3.38
CA CYS A 148 19.65 -10.74 -2.40
C CYS A 148 20.60 -9.56 -2.12
N VAL A 149 21.92 -9.80 -2.03
CA VAL A 149 22.91 -8.72 -1.88
C VAL A 149 22.92 -7.78 -3.09
N ILE A 150 22.82 -8.32 -4.32
CA ILE A 150 22.73 -7.50 -5.53
C ILE A 150 21.39 -6.73 -5.57
N LEU A 151 20.28 -7.32 -5.11
CA LEU A 151 18.98 -6.65 -5.04
C LEU A 151 18.98 -5.42 -4.12
N VAL A 152 19.79 -5.43 -3.05
CA VAL A 152 19.92 -4.33 -2.06
C VAL A 152 20.96 -3.27 -2.48
N LEU A 153 21.78 -3.53 -3.50
CA LEU A 153 22.82 -2.61 -3.96
C LEU A 153 22.24 -1.26 -4.45
N SER A 154 23.08 -0.22 -4.42
CA SER A 154 22.69 1.12 -4.90
C SER A 154 22.65 1.18 -6.44
N GLN A 155 21.80 2.03 -7.02
CA GLN A 155 21.63 2.16 -8.47
C GLN A 155 22.96 2.37 -9.22
N ARG A 156 23.84 3.25 -8.71
CA ARG A 156 25.17 3.51 -9.29
C ARG A 156 26.03 2.24 -9.31
N ALA A 157 25.94 1.41 -8.27
CA ALA A 157 26.72 0.19 -8.17
C ALA A 157 26.16 -0.95 -9.01
N LEU A 158 24.84 -1.06 -9.05
CA LEU A 158 24.09 -1.99 -9.88
C LEU A 158 24.36 -1.74 -11.37
N PHE A 159 24.35 -0.47 -11.82
CA PHE A 159 24.71 -0.10 -13.19
C PHE A 159 26.15 -0.51 -13.54
N ARG A 160 27.13 -0.24 -12.65
CA ARG A 160 28.53 -0.69 -12.85
C ARG A 160 28.63 -2.21 -12.94
N LEU A 161 27.97 -2.96 -12.05
CA LEU A 161 27.93 -4.43 -12.07
C LEU A 161 27.46 -4.95 -13.44
N TYR A 162 26.31 -4.47 -13.92
CA TYR A 162 25.77 -4.90 -15.21
C TYR A 162 26.61 -4.42 -16.40
N ALA A 163 27.24 -3.25 -16.33
CA ALA A 163 28.17 -2.80 -17.37
C ALA A 163 29.35 -3.78 -17.54
N PHE A 164 29.98 -4.24 -16.45
CA PHE A 164 31.02 -5.28 -16.55
C PHE A 164 30.48 -6.63 -17.06
N GLY A 165 29.27 -7.02 -16.65
CA GLY A 165 28.59 -8.20 -17.20
C GLY A 165 28.37 -8.12 -18.71
N CYS A 166 27.85 -6.98 -19.19
CA CYS A 166 27.67 -6.70 -20.61
C CYS A 166 29.01 -6.66 -21.36
N VAL A 167 30.07 -6.11 -20.78
CA VAL A 167 31.43 -6.11 -21.36
C VAL A 167 31.95 -7.54 -21.58
N VAL A 168 31.79 -8.42 -20.59
CA VAL A 168 32.17 -9.84 -20.70
C VAL A 168 31.32 -10.56 -21.75
N LEU A 169 30.00 -10.29 -21.80
CA LEU A 169 29.11 -10.85 -22.82
C LEU A 169 29.46 -10.36 -24.23
N LEU A 170 29.74 -9.06 -24.42
CA LEU A 170 30.14 -8.47 -25.71
C LEU A 170 31.48 -9.06 -26.20
N ALA A 171 32.44 -9.24 -25.31
CA ALA A 171 33.69 -9.93 -25.59
C ALA A 171 33.45 -11.40 -26.00
N ALA A 172 32.66 -12.14 -25.23
CA ALA A 172 32.33 -13.54 -25.53
C ALA A 172 31.60 -13.68 -26.88
N THR A 173 30.61 -12.82 -27.15
CA THR A 173 29.90 -12.82 -28.45
C THR A 173 30.81 -12.43 -29.60
N SER A 174 31.74 -11.49 -29.42
CA SER A 174 32.72 -11.15 -30.46
C SER A 174 33.61 -12.33 -30.82
N VAL A 175 34.19 -13.00 -29.81
CA VAL A 175 35.03 -14.18 -30.01
C VAL A 175 34.23 -15.32 -30.66
N LEU A 176 32.97 -15.53 -30.22
CA LEU A 176 32.10 -16.56 -30.77
C LEU A 176 31.72 -16.28 -32.23
N VAL A 177 31.36 -15.04 -32.57
CA VAL A 177 31.07 -14.61 -33.94
C VAL A 177 32.30 -14.79 -34.83
N ASN A 178 33.50 -14.36 -34.38
CA ASN A 178 34.72 -14.51 -35.16
C ASN A 178 35.09 -15.99 -35.37
N TYR A 179 34.92 -16.84 -34.35
CA TYR A 179 35.14 -18.29 -34.44
C TYR A 179 34.18 -18.97 -35.44
N TYR A 180 32.86 -18.73 -35.33
CA TYR A 180 31.87 -19.29 -36.28
C TYR A 180 32.08 -18.77 -37.71
N THR A 181 32.43 -17.49 -37.86
CA THR A 181 32.69 -16.86 -39.17
C THR A 181 33.84 -17.55 -39.90
N THR A 182 34.90 -17.94 -39.19
CA THR A 182 36.06 -18.63 -39.77
C THR A 182 35.83 -20.13 -40.02
N LEU A 183 34.97 -20.79 -39.23
CA LEU A 183 34.74 -22.24 -39.32
C LEU A 183 33.62 -22.67 -40.26
N HIS A 184 32.57 -21.86 -40.42
CA HIS A 184 31.35 -22.28 -41.12
C HIS A 184 31.05 -21.51 -42.41
N ILE A 185 31.82 -20.46 -42.73
CA ILE A 185 31.61 -19.67 -43.95
C ILE A 185 32.62 -20.05 -45.03
N ASP A 186 32.38 -21.20 -45.66
CA ASP A 186 33.01 -21.56 -46.92
C ASP A 186 32.55 -20.62 -48.04
N PHE A 187 33.33 -19.57 -48.32
CA PHE A 187 33.08 -18.66 -49.44
C PHE A 187 32.97 -19.40 -50.78
N TYR A 188 33.71 -20.50 -50.92
CA TYR A 188 33.68 -21.37 -52.08
C TYR A 188 32.29 -22.02 -52.32
N ASN A 189 31.58 -22.41 -51.26
CA ASN A 189 30.24 -23.00 -51.33
C ASN A 189 29.14 -21.93 -51.44
N ALA A 190 29.27 -20.82 -50.70
CA ALA A 190 28.31 -19.71 -50.75
C ALA A 190 28.26 -19.00 -52.11
N TYR A 191 29.37 -19.01 -52.86
CA TYR A 191 29.42 -18.48 -54.23
C TYR A 191 28.67 -19.34 -55.26
N TYR A 192 28.61 -20.66 -55.06
CA TYR A 192 28.07 -21.62 -56.04
C TYR A 192 26.64 -22.11 -55.76
N SER A 193 26.10 -21.97 -54.54
CA SER A 193 24.76 -22.47 -54.20
C SER A 193 23.60 -21.61 -54.71
N ALA A 194 23.85 -20.40 -55.22
CA ALA A 194 22.85 -19.46 -55.72
C ALA A 194 22.26 -19.80 -57.11
N VAL A 195 22.19 -21.09 -57.48
CA VAL A 195 21.68 -21.57 -58.78
C VAL A 195 20.18 -21.92 -58.76
N PHE A 196 19.56 -22.09 -57.57
CA PHE A 196 18.11 -22.23 -57.44
C PHE A 196 17.46 -20.94 -56.93
N GLY A 197 16.94 -20.15 -57.87
CA GLY A 197 16.46 -18.80 -57.59
C GLY A 197 15.14 -18.74 -56.82
N MET A 198 15.20 -18.33 -55.56
CA MET A 198 14.13 -17.56 -54.92
C MET A 198 14.68 -16.20 -54.49
N GLN A 199 13.98 -15.14 -54.90
CA GLN A 199 14.52 -13.79 -54.96
C GLN A 199 13.76 -12.83 -54.03
N LEU A 200 14.22 -12.72 -52.78
CA LEU A 200 14.01 -11.52 -51.96
C LEU A 200 15.32 -10.72 -51.96
N LEU A 201 15.25 -9.42 -52.27
CA LEU A 201 16.40 -8.54 -52.51
C LEU A 201 17.38 -8.43 -51.31
N PRO A 202 18.67 -8.06 -51.52
CA PRO A 202 19.51 -8.16 -52.73
C PRO A 202 20.80 -8.97 -52.46
N ARG A 203 21.18 -9.96 -53.28
CA ARG A 203 21.84 -9.79 -54.59
C ARG A 203 23.08 -8.85 -54.56
N ASN A 204 24.15 -9.29 -53.88
CA ASN A 204 25.55 -9.34 -54.36
C ASN A 204 26.49 -9.75 -53.21
N GLY A 205 27.68 -10.27 -53.52
CA GLY A 205 28.64 -10.84 -52.55
C GLY A 205 29.19 -9.98 -51.40
N PRO A 206 29.16 -8.63 -51.38
CA PRO A 206 29.74 -7.87 -50.26
C PRO A 206 28.77 -7.62 -49.09
N THR A 207 27.48 -7.94 -49.19
CA THR A 207 26.47 -7.54 -48.17
C THR A 207 26.65 -8.26 -46.83
N LEU A 208 26.97 -9.56 -46.83
CA LEU A 208 27.22 -10.33 -45.61
C LEU A 208 28.45 -9.80 -44.85
N TRP A 209 29.54 -9.52 -45.58
CA TRP A 209 30.75 -8.95 -44.99
C TRP A 209 30.52 -7.59 -44.37
N LEU A 210 29.82 -6.70 -45.07
CA LEU A 210 29.48 -5.38 -44.55
C LEU A 210 28.60 -5.46 -43.29
N ALA A 211 27.66 -6.41 -43.24
CA ALA A 211 26.86 -6.66 -42.05
C ALA A 211 27.71 -7.18 -40.87
N LEU A 212 28.62 -8.13 -41.11
CA LEU A 212 29.52 -8.66 -40.08
C LEU A 212 30.51 -7.61 -39.55
N ILE A 213 31.07 -6.77 -40.43
CA ILE A 213 31.90 -5.61 -40.07
C ILE A 213 31.08 -4.63 -39.22
N ALA A 214 29.85 -4.30 -39.62
CA ALA A 214 28.98 -3.41 -38.85
C ALA A 214 28.63 -3.97 -37.46
N VAL A 215 28.37 -5.28 -37.35
CA VAL A 215 28.14 -5.96 -36.08
C VAL A 215 29.38 -5.91 -35.19
N GLN A 216 30.57 -6.31 -35.66
CA GLN A 216 31.78 -6.22 -34.83
C GLN A 216 32.20 -4.78 -34.50
N LEU A 217 31.96 -3.82 -35.39
CA LEU A 217 32.20 -2.40 -35.12
C LEU A 217 31.30 -1.90 -33.98
N THR A 218 30.01 -2.23 -34.00
CA THR A 218 29.08 -1.85 -32.92
C THR A 218 29.41 -2.55 -31.60
N ILE A 219 29.79 -3.84 -31.63
CA ILE A 219 30.27 -4.56 -30.44
C ILE A 219 31.56 -3.95 -29.88
N GLY A 220 32.54 -3.63 -30.74
CA GLY A 220 33.82 -3.05 -30.33
C GLY A 220 33.68 -1.62 -29.75
N ILE A 221 32.84 -0.79 -30.36
CA ILE A 221 32.52 0.56 -29.84
C ILE A 221 31.76 0.45 -28.51
N GLY A 222 30.79 -0.48 -28.41
CA GLY A 222 30.09 -0.77 -27.16
C GLY A 222 31.05 -1.20 -26.05
N TYR A 223 31.94 -2.15 -26.35
CA TYR A 223 32.97 -2.64 -25.43
C TYR A 223 33.87 -1.50 -24.91
N ALA A 224 34.38 -0.66 -25.81
CA ALA A 224 35.26 0.44 -25.45
C ALA A 224 34.56 1.55 -24.64
N THR A 225 33.29 1.84 -24.94
CA THR A 225 32.50 2.86 -24.23
C THR A 225 32.04 2.40 -22.86
N LEU A 226 31.61 1.13 -22.69
CA LEU A 226 31.21 0.59 -21.38
C LEU A 226 32.38 0.49 -20.38
N LEU A 227 33.61 0.27 -20.86
CA LEU A 227 34.83 0.25 -20.05
C LEU A 227 35.46 1.63 -19.81
N SER A 228 34.95 2.70 -20.43
CA SER A 228 35.55 4.05 -20.42
C SER A 228 37.05 4.05 -20.72
N ILE A 229 37.47 3.28 -21.73
CA ILE A 229 38.89 3.13 -22.09
C ILE A 229 39.43 4.47 -22.63
N PRO A 230 40.66 4.92 -22.24
CA PRO A 230 41.26 6.12 -22.81
C PRO A 230 41.35 6.05 -24.34
N SER A 231 41.14 7.20 -25.01
CA SER A 231 40.93 7.30 -26.47
C SER A 231 41.99 6.58 -27.33
N VAL A 232 43.25 6.59 -26.91
CA VAL A 232 44.36 5.91 -27.60
C VAL A 232 44.18 4.38 -27.61
N PHE A 233 43.78 3.80 -26.47
CA PHE A 233 43.58 2.35 -26.33
C PHE A 233 42.20 1.91 -26.85
N SER A 234 41.19 2.78 -26.86
CA SER A 234 39.89 2.46 -27.43
C SER A 234 39.98 2.17 -28.94
N ALA A 235 40.72 2.99 -29.69
CA ALA A 235 40.95 2.78 -31.13
C ALA A 235 41.66 1.44 -31.41
N LEU A 236 42.72 1.12 -30.68
CA LEU A 236 43.44 -0.16 -30.81
C LEU A 236 42.54 -1.36 -30.50
N THR A 237 41.67 -1.22 -29.49
CA THR A 237 40.69 -2.26 -29.13
C THR A 237 39.69 -2.49 -30.25
N VAL A 238 39.08 -1.43 -30.81
CA VAL A 238 38.11 -1.55 -31.92
C VAL A 238 38.76 -2.17 -33.16
N VAL A 239 40.00 -1.80 -33.49
CA VAL A 239 40.77 -2.41 -34.59
C VAL A 239 40.98 -3.91 -34.36
N ASN A 240 41.25 -4.34 -33.12
CA ASN A 240 41.44 -5.75 -32.79
C ASN A 240 40.15 -6.59 -33.01
N PHE A 241 38.97 -6.05 -32.66
CA PHE A 241 37.68 -6.71 -32.91
C PHE A 241 37.39 -6.91 -34.42
N LEU A 242 37.88 -6.00 -35.27
CA LEU A 242 37.71 -6.06 -36.74
C LEU A 242 38.78 -6.91 -37.44
N LEU A 243 39.91 -7.15 -36.79
CA LEU A 243 41.10 -7.79 -37.37
C LEU A 243 40.82 -9.16 -38.02
N PRO A 244 40.02 -10.08 -37.42
CA PRO A 244 39.74 -11.38 -38.03
C PRO A 244 38.89 -11.26 -39.29
N ILE A 245 37.85 -10.41 -39.26
CA ILE A 245 36.97 -10.18 -40.41
C ILE A 245 37.73 -9.52 -41.56
N LEU A 246 38.60 -8.55 -41.26
CA LEU A 246 39.43 -7.90 -42.28
C LEU A 246 40.40 -8.92 -42.94
N SER A 247 40.95 -9.86 -42.17
CA SER A 247 41.82 -10.91 -42.75
C SER A 247 41.11 -11.85 -43.71
N LEU A 248 39.81 -12.05 -43.48
CA LEU A 248 38.95 -12.92 -44.27
C LEU A 248 38.42 -12.20 -45.52
N ALA A 249 38.21 -10.88 -45.44
CA ALA A 249 37.98 -10.00 -46.59
C ALA A 249 39.23 -9.77 -47.47
N LEU A 250 40.43 -10.06 -46.96
CA LEU A 250 41.72 -9.96 -47.67
C LEU A 250 42.22 -11.32 -48.22
N GLU A 251 41.40 -12.37 -48.18
CA GLU A 251 41.71 -13.71 -48.74
C GLU A 251 43.05 -14.31 -48.26
N LEU A 252 43.42 -14.07 -46.99
CA LEU A 252 44.65 -14.63 -46.41
C LEU A 252 44.59 -16.16 -46.29
N PRO A 253 45.73 -16.89 -46.28
CA PRO A 253 45.75 -18.34 -46.05
C PRO A 253 45.04 -18.77 -44.76
N ALA A 254 44.32 -19.89 -44.80
CA ALA A 254 43.50 -20.39 -43.69
C ALA A 254 44.29 -20.57 -42.38
N ASP A 255 45.55 -21.00 -42.44
CA ASP A 255 46.44 -21.13 -41.27
C ASP A 255 46.69 -19.77 -40.59
N ILE A 256 46.83 -18.70 -41.40
CA ILE A 256 47.06 -17.33 -40.92
C ILE A 256 45.76 -16.76 -40.34
N GLN A 257 44.61 -17.03 -40.96
CA GLN A 257 43.29 -16.62 -40.44
C GLN A 257 43.01 -17.23 -39.07
N ASN A 258 43.16 -18.55 -38.93
CA ASN A 258 42.96 -19.26 -37.67
C ASN A 258 43.88 -18.76 -36.55
N LEU A 259 45.15 -18.49 -36.88
CA LEU A 259 46.12 -17.92 -35.96
C LEU A 259 45.72 -16.50 -35.50
N LEU A 260 45.20 -15.67 -36.41
CA LEU A 260 44.76 -14.30 -36.13
C LEU A 260 43.48 -14.26 -35.27
N VAL A 261 42.54 -15.16 -35.53
CA VAL A 261 41.35 -15.37 -34.68
C VAL A 261 41.79 -15.75 -33.26
N ALA A 262 42.72 -16.70 -33.12
CA ALA A 262 43.25 -17.09 -31.81
C ALA A 262 43.94 -15.92 -31.08
N PHE A 263 44.80 -15.15 -31.75
CA PHE A 263 45.46 -13.98 -31.13
C PHE A 263 44.48 -12.88 -30.73
N SER A 264 43.50 -12.55 -31.57
CA SER A 264 42.46 -11.55 -31.23
C SER A 264 41.62 -12.00 -30.02
N GLY A 265 41.20 -13.27 -29.99
CA GLY A 265 40.46 -13.86 -28.88
C GLY A 265 41.25 -13.90 -27.58
N MET A 266 42.54 -14.25 -27.62
CA MET A 266 43.43 -14.18 -26.45
C MET A 266 43.63 -12.73 -25.97
N TYR A 267 43.76 -11.76 -26.87
CA TYR A 267 43.88 -10.36 -26.49
C TYR A 267 42.61 -9.84 -25.81
N ILE A 268 41.44 -10.09 -26.38
CA ILE A 268 40.14 -9.67 -25.84
C ILE A 268 39.87 -10.33 -24.47
N THR A 269 40.20 -11.62 -24.31
CA THR A 269 40.05 -12.33 -23.03
C THR A 269 41.05 -11.87 -21.97
N ALA A 270 42.31 -11.62 -22.31
CA ALA A 270 43.29 -11.05 -21.38
C ALA A 270 42.89 -9.63 -20.93
N GLN A 271 42.43 -8.79 -21.87
CA GLN A 271 42.00 -7.41 -21.60
C GLN A 271 40.76 -7.36 -20.70
N THR A 272 39.75 -8.21 -20.95
CA THR A 272 38.58 -8.32 -20.06
C THR A 272 38.96 -8.77 -18.65
N VAL A 273 39.77 -9.83 -18.52
CA VAL A 273 40.22 -10.35 -17.21
C VAL A 273 41.00 -9.27 -16.43
N PHE A 274 41.87 -8.51 -17.11
CA PHE A 274 42.61 -7.42 -16.48
C PHE A 274 41.68 -6.32 -15.93
N TYR A 275 40.73 -5.83 -16.72
CA TYR A 275 39.80 -4.80 -16.23
C TYR A 275 38.83 -5.32 -15.14
N VAL A 276 38.37 -6.58 -15.23
CA VAL A 276 37.51 -7.19 -14.22
C VAL A 276 38.26 -7.37 -12.89
N THR A 277 39.51 -7.82 -12.92
CA THR A 277 40.31 -8.02 -11.69
C THR A 277 40.66 -6.71 -10.98
N LEU A 278 40.97 -5.64 -11.72
CA LEU A 278 41.14 -4.30 -11.14
C LEU A 278 39.87 -3.80 -10.41
N ASN A 279 38.70 -4.03 -11.01
CA ASN A 279 37.42 -3.57 -10.44
C ASN A 279 36.88 -4.47 -9.33
N LEU A 280 37.37 -5.71 -9.19
CA LEU A 280 36.99 -6.63 -8.11
C LEU A 280 37.18 -6.02 -6.71
N LYS A 281 38.25 -5.23 -6.53
CA LYS A 281 38.54 -4.51 -5.28
C LYS A 281 37.42 -3.52 -4.92
N TRP A 282 36.87 -2.82 -5.92
CA TRP A 282 35.77 -1.87 -5.75
C TRP A 282 34.45 -2.57 -5.39
N PHE A 283 34.18 -3.74 -5.97
CA PHE A 283 33.03 -4.57 -5.58
C PHE A 283 33.11 -5.04 -4.12
N TYR A 284 34.28 -5.51 -3.68
CA TYR A 284 34.49 -5.93 -2.29
C TYR A 284 34.19 -4.79 -1.30
N TYR A 285 34.70 -3.59 -1.53
CA TYR A 285 34.42 -2.44 -0.66
C TYR A 285 32.94 -2.03 -0.69
N THR A 286 32.29 -2.07 -1.85
CA THR A 286 30.87 -1.73 -1.98
C THR A 286 29.97 -2.69 -1.21
N ILE A 287 30.21 -4.01 -1.34
CA ILE A 287 29.48 -5.04 -0.58
C ILE A 287 29.75 -4.91 0.92
N ARG A 288 31.01 -4.69 1.32
CA ARG A 288 31.39 -4.47 2.72
C ARG A 288 30.70 -3.23 3.31
N TYR A 289 30.59 -2.14 2.57
CA TYR A 289 29.89 -0.93 2.98
C TYR A 289 28.41 -1.20 3.23
N VAL A 290 27.72 -1.85 2.27
CA VAL A 290 26.29 -2.22 2.42
C VAL A 290 26.07 -3.15 3.62
N TYR A 291 26.94 -4.15 3.83
CA TYR A 291 26.87 -5.03 4.99
C TYR A 291 27.04 -4.27 6.32
N LEU A 292 28.01 -3.35 6.41
CA LEU A 292 28.23 -2.54 7.61
C LEU A 292 27.05 -1.60 7.88
N LEU A 293 26.46 -0.99 6.84
CA LEU A 293 25.26 -0.17 6.94
C LEU A 293 24.06 -0.98 7.46
N LEU A 294 23.75 -2.13 6.85
CA LEU A 294 22.67 -3.02 7.30
C LEU A 294 22.86 -3.49 8.74
N ARG A 295 24.09 -3.87 9.12
CA ARG A 295 24.42 -4.27 10.49
C ARG A 295 24.25 -3.12 11.49
N HIS A 296 24.58 -1.90 11.09
CA HIS A 296 24.42 -0.71 11.93
C HIS A 296 22.93 -0.38 12.14
N MET A 297 22.14 -0.36 11.05
CA MET A 297 20.70 -0.15 11.14
C MET A 297 20.00 -1.24 11.94
N TYR A 298 20.42 -2.50 11.82
CA TYR A 298 19.87 -3.63 12.59
C TYR A 298 20.04 -3.45 14.09
N ARG A 299 21.20 -2.93 14.51
CA ARG A 299 21.51 -2.72 15.93
C ARG A 299 20.75 -1.52 16.54
N ILE A 300 20.27 -0.59 15.72
CA ILE A 300 19.61 0.65 16.17
C ILE A 300 18.08 0.56 16.04
N TYR A 301 17.58 0.15 14.87
CA TYR A 301 16.16 0.20 14.51
C TYR A 301 15.48 -1.19 14.50
N GLY A 302 16.24 -2.27 14.73
CA GLY A 302 15.73 -3.63 14.68
C GLY A 302 15.42 -4.13 13.26
N LEU A 303 14.87 -5.35 13.17
CA LEU A 303 14.64 -6.03 11.89
C LEU A 303 13.48 -5.44 11.09
N GLN A 304 12.38 -5.06 11.75
CA GLN A 304 11.15 -4.58 11.10
C GLN A 304 11.40 -3.33 10.27
N VAL A 305 12.05 -2.31 10.85
CA VAL A 305 12.35 -1.05 10.17
C VAL A 305 13.29 -1.26 8.98
N ILE A 306 14.27 -2.17 9.06
CA ILE A 306 15.10 -2.51 7.89
C ILE A 306 14.26 -3.11 6.78
N VAL A 307 13.39 -4.07 7.09
CA VAL A 307 12.56 -4.74 6.07
C VAL A 307 11.66 -3.71 5.40
N GLU A 308 11.04 -2.81 6.16
CA GLU A 308 10.18 -1.76 5.63
C GLU A 308 10.94 -0.72 4.80
N ASP A 309 12.05 -0.17 5.30
CA ASP A 309 12.92 0.76 4.57
C ASP A 309 13.45 0.12 3.28
N THR A 310 13.96 -1.11 3.38
CA THR A 310 14.48 -1.85 2.22
C THR A 310 13.37 -2.13 1.19
N TRP A 311 12.16 -2.47 1.64
CA TRP A 311 11.01 -2.70 0.76
C TRP A 311 10.58 -1.42 0.01
N LYS A 312 10.52 -0.29 0.71
CA LYS A 312 10.23 1.04 0.14
C LYS A 312 11.35 1.48 -0.81
N ARG A 313 12.62 1.38 -0.38
CA ARG A 313 13.82 1.79 -1.14
C ARG A 313 14.04 0.98 -2.42
N ILE A 314 13.80 -0.32 -2.40
CA ILE A 314 13.87 -1.19 -3.59
C ILE A 314 12.65 -0.98 -4.51
N ARG A 315 11.55 -0.41 -3.98
CA ARG A 315 10.21 -0.40 -4.60
C ARG A 315 9.82 -1.81 -5.02
N PHE A 316 9.93 -2.75 -4.08
CA PHE A 316 9.83 -4.18 -4.35
C PHE A 316 8.56 -4.61 -5.13
N PRO A 317 7.35 -4.04 -4.89
CA PRO A 317 6.17 -4.32 -5.72
C PRO A 317 6.32 -3.90 -7.18
N ASP A 318 7.08 -2.84 -7.49
CA ASP A 318 7.35 -2.38 -8.87
C ASP A 318 8.23 -3.39 -9.59
N VAL A 319 9.29 -3.86 -8.92
CA VAL A 319 10.21 -4.86 -9.47
C VAL A 319 9.48 -6.19 -9.73
N LEU A 320 8.61 -6.62 -8.82
CA LEU A 320 7.76 -7.80 -9.01
C LEU A 320 6.79 -7.65 -10.18
N ARG A 321 6.16 -6.48 -10.36
CA ARG A 321 5.28 -6.19 -11.51
C ARG A 321 6.05 -6.29 -12.82
N VAL A 322 7.23 -5.66 -12.93
CA VAL A 322 8.04 -5.71 -14.16
C VAL A 322 8.58 -7.13 -14.41
N PHE A 323 9.02 -7.86 -13.38
CA PHE A 323 9.40 -9.27 -13.49
C PHE A 323 8.27 -10.13 -14.08
N TRP A 324 7.06 -10.05 -13.51
CA TRP A 324 5.94 -10.84 -13.97
C TRP A 324 5.48 -10.46 -15.39
N LEU A 325 5.39 -9.15 -15.68
CA LEU A 325 5.00 -8.68 -17.01
C LEU A 325 6.04 -9.03 -18.09
N THR A 326 7.34 -8.91 -17.80
CA THR A 326 8.39 -9.28 -18.77
C THR A 326 8.40 -10.79 -19.03
N ARG A 327 8.23 -11.61 -17.99
CA ARG A 327 8.06 -13.07 -18.13
C ARG A 327 6.82 -13.42 -18.97
N LEU A 328 5.68 -12.80 -18.67
CA LEU A 328 4.42 -13.03 -19.37
C LEU A 328 4.51 -12.60 -20.84
N VAL A 329 5.09 -11.44 -21.14
CA VAL A 329 5.31 -10.97 -22.52
C VAL A 329 6.26 -11.90 -23.28
N ALA A 330 7.34 -12.37 -22.66
CA ALA A 330 8.25 -13.33 -23.30
C ALA A 330 7.53 -14.64 -23.65
N GLN A 331 6.74 -15.19 -22.73
CA GLN A 331 5.93 -16.39 -22.98
C GLN A 331 4.85 -16.16 -24.05
N ALA A 332 4.20 -14.99 -24.07
CA ALA A 332 3.23 -14.63 -25.10
C ALA A 332 3.87 -14.58 -26.49
N ILE A 333 5.07 -14.00 -26.61
CA ILE A 333 5.82 -13.96 -27.88
C ILE A 333 6.17 -15.38 -28.35
N ILE A 334 6.64 -16.25 -27.45
CA ILE A 334 6.98 -17.64 -27.77
C ILE A 334 5.74 -18.43 -28.22
N LEU A 335 4.62 -18.34 -27.47
CA LEU A 335 3.38 -19.03 -27.81
C LEU A 335 2.79 -18.54 -29.14
N VAL A 336 2.75 -17.23 -29.37
CA VAL A 336 2.30 -16.65 -30.65
C VAL A 336 3.21 -17.05 -31.81
N TYR A 337 4.53 -17.13 -31.59
CA TYR A 337 5.47 -17.62 -32.61
C TYR A 337 5.20 -19.09 -32.94
N VAL A 338 5.04 -19.96 -31.94
CA VAL A 338 4.73 -21.40 -32.15
C VAL A 338 3.43 -21.57 -32.92
N VAL A 339 2.36 -20.86 -32.54
CA VAL A 339 1.06 -20.90 -33.25
C VAL A 339 1.19 -20.42 -34.70
N LYS A 340 2.02 -19.41 -34.97
CA LYS A 340 2.26 -18.96 -36.36
C LYS A 340 3.13 -19.91 -37.18
N VAL A 341 4.04 -20.66 -36.54
CA VAL A 341 4.81 -21.72 -37.21
C VAL A 341 3.89 -22.89 -37.57
N THR A 342 3.03 -23.35 -36.66
CA THR A 342 2.11 -24.47 -36.93
C THR A 342 1.00 -24.12 -37.95
N GLN A 343 0.51 -22.88 -37.96
CA GLN A 343 -0.41 -22.40 -39.00
C GLN A 343 0.26 -22.24 -40.38
N GLY A 344 1.60 -22.07 -40.42
CA GLY A 344 2.38 -21.81 -41.64
C GLY A 344 2.39 -22.94 -42.68
N ASP A 345 2.09 -24.17 -42.26
CA ASP A 345 1.94 -25.33 -43.16
C ASP A 345 0.56 -25.38 -43.86
N SER A 346 -0.37 -24.49 -43.51
CA SER A 346 -1.68 -24.39 -44.16
C SER A 346 -1.72 -23.23 -45.16
N GLU A 347 -2.19 -23.47 -46.39
CA GLU A 347 -2.12 -22.50 -47.50
C GLU A 347 -2.95 -21.21 -47.29
N ASN A 348 -3.82 -21.16 -46.27
CA ASN A 348 -4.67 -20.01 -45.98
C ASN A 348 -3.97 -18.99 -45.07
N LYS A 349 -3.39 -17.96 -45.68
CA LYS A 349 -2.77 -16.81 -44.98
C LYS A 349 -3.80 -15.87 -44.33
N SER A 350 -4.47 -16.32 -43.25
CA SER A 350 -5.16 -15.42 -42.32
C SER A 350 -4.15 -14.78 -41.36
N TYR A 351 -3.98 -13.46 -41.43
CA TYR A 351 -3.06 -12.72 -40.53
C TYR A 351 -3.55 -12.65 -39.07
N PHE A 352 -4.83 -12.94 -38.84
CA PHE A 352 -5.49 -12.95 -37.53
C PHE A 352 -5.54 -14.37 -36.97
N ILE A 353 -5.18 -14.49 -35.69
CA ILE A 353 -5.30 -15.72 -34.90
C ILE A 353 -6.80 -16.00 -34.67
N SER A 354 -7.23 -17.27 -34.74
CA SER A 354 -8.61 -17.64 -34.43
C SER A 354 -8.98 -17.30 -32.98
N TRP A 355 -10.26 -17.09 -32.71
CA TRP A 355 -10.76 -16.86 -31.34
C TRP A 355 -10.52 -18.08 -30.43
N SER A 356 -10.60 -19.29 -30.97
CA SER A 356 -10.24 -20.55 -30.28
C SER A 356 -8.80 -20.52 -29.77
N ASP A 357 -7.87 -20.27 -30.70
CA ASP A 357 -6.44 -20.36 -30.45
C ASP A 357 -5.99 -19.20 -29.55
N SER A 358 -6.65 -18.04 -29.66
CA SER A 358 -6.45 -16.89 -28.78
C SER A 358 -6.84 -17.19 -27.32
N TRP A 359 -7.92 -17.94 -27.11
CA TRP A 359 -8.33 -18.39 -25.78
C TRP A 359 -7.35 -19.43 -25.21
N GLU A 360 -6.89 -20.37 -26.03
CA GLU A 360 -5.89 -21.37 -25.62
C GLU A 360 -4.54 -20.71 -25.27
N VAL A 361 -4.08 -19.74 -26.06
CA VAL A 361 -2.90 -18.92 -25.73
C VAL A 361 -3.10 -18.19 -24.40
N LEU A 362 -4.27 -17.59 -24.16
CA LEU A 362 -4.58 -16.92 -22.89
C LEU A 362 -4.56 -17.88 -21.69
N CYS A 363 -5.16 -19.06 -21.81
CA CYS A 363 -5.13 -20.09 -20.76
C CYS A 363 -3.69 -20.54 -20.45
N ASN A 364 -2.89 -20.85 -21.47
CA ASN A 364 -1.48 -21.21 -21.30
C ASN A 364 -0.65 -20.09 -20.67
N LEU A 365 -0.93 -18.83 -21.03
CA LEU A 365 -0.27 -17.66 -20.46
C LEU A 365 -0.57 -17.51 -18.95
N ILE A 366 -1.83 -17.72 -18.58
CA ILE A 366 -2.30 -17.69 -17.19
C ILE A 366 -1.68 -18.83 -16.37
N ILE A 367 -1.61 -20.04 -16.93
CA ILE A 367 -0.95 -21.21 -16.31
C ILE A 367 0.55 -20.96 -16.10
N SER A 368 1.24 -20.40 -17.09
CA SER A 368 2.66 -20.03 -17.01
C SER A 368 2.93 -18.90 -16.01
N GLY A 369 1.96 -18.01 -15.80
CA GLY A 369 2.01 -16.90 -14.85
C GLY A 369 1.83 -17.27 -13.37
N CYS A 370 1.69 -18.57 -13.05
CA CYS A 370 1.49 -19.12 -11.70
C CYS A 370 2.35 -20.36 -11.42
N ASP A 371 3.46 -20.55 -12.15
CA ASP A 371 4.26 -21.77 -12.05
C ASP A 371 5.14 -21.85 -10.78
N SER A 372 5.66 -20.72 -10.33
CA SER A 372 6.45 -20.59 -9.10
C SER A 372 5.76 -19.71 -8.05
N THR A 373 6.11 -19.87 -6.79
CA THR A 373 5.64 -18.97 -5.71
C THR A 373 6.03 -17.50 -5.95
N LEU A 374 7.14 -17.26 -6.66
CA LEU A 374 7.59 -15.92 -7.03
C LEU A 374 6.75 -15.32 -8.18
N THR A 375 6.29 -16.14 -9.14
CA THR A 375 5.30 -15.67 -10.13
C THR A 375 3.96 -15.36 -9.51
N VAL A 376 3.51 -16.13 -8.50
CA VAL A 376 2.28 -15.83 -7.75
C VAL A 376 2.43 -14.51 -6.96
N LEU A 377 3.58 -14.23 -6.37
CA LEU A 377 3.89 -12.90 -5.79
C LEU A 377 3.87 -11.79 -6.86
N GLY A 378 4.40 -12.06 -8.05
CA GLY A 378 4.34 -11.16 -9.21
C GLY A 378 2.90 -10.85 -9.65
N MET A 379 2.06 -11.88 -9.79
CA MET A 379 0.64 -11.74 -10.09
C MET A 379 -0.08 -10.95 -8.99
N SER A 380 0.24 -11.22 -7.72
CA SER A 380 -0.26 -10.43 -6.58
C SER A 380 0.11 -8.95 -6.73
N ALA A 381 1.35 -8.62 -7.08
CA ALA A 381 1.77 -7.24 -7.28
C ALA A 381 1.04 -6.55 -8.46
N VAL A 382 0.65 -7.28 -9.50
CA VAL A 382 -0.20 -6.75 -10.59
C VAL A 382 -1.64 -6.53 -10.12
N ILE A 383 -2.22 -7.48 -9.37
CA ILE A 383 -3.54 -7.37 -8.75
C ILE A 383 -3.60 -6.17 -7.79
N SER A 384 -2.55 -5.93 -7.00
CA SER A 384 -2.39 -4.74 -6.14
C SER A 384 -2.61 -3.45 -6.93
N SER A 385 -1.94 -3.33 -8.07
CA SER A 385 -2.06 -2.15 -8.94
C SER A 385 -3.45 -2.01 -9.54
N LEU A 386 -4.07 -3.11 -9.98
CA LEU A 386 -5.42 -3.10 -10.55
C LEU A 386 -6.48 -2.73 -9.49
N ALA A 387 -6.38 -3.29 -8.29
CA ALA A 387 -7.26 -3.01 -7.17
C ALA A 387 -7.13 -1.56 -6.68
N HIS A 388 -5.91 -1.02 -6.64
CA HIS A 388 -5.67 0.39 -6.30
C HIS A 388 -6.33 1.34 -7.30
N TYR A 389 -6.13 1.13 -8.61
CA TYR A 389 -6.79 1.97 -9.63
C TYR A 389 -8.30 1.79 -9.68
N LEU A 390 -8.83 0.60 -9.37
CA LEU A 390 -10.26 0.35 -9.24
C LEU A 390 -10.85 1.16 -8.07
N GLY A 391 -10.21 1.14 -6.90
CA GLY A 391 -10.62 1.93 -5.73
C GLY A 391 -10.62 3.44 -6.02
N LEU A 392 -9.52 3.96 -6.58
CA LEU A 392 -9.44 5.37 -6.98
C LEU A 392 -10.49 5.75 -8.02
N GLY A 393 -10.78 4.87 -8.99
CA GLY A 393 -11.83 5.10 -9.99
C GLY A 393 -13.22 5.18 -9.38
N ILE A 394 -13.51 4.38 -8.36
CA ILE A 394 -14.79 4.40 -7.64
C ILE A 394 -14.91 5.63 -6.75
N LEU A 395 -13.86 6.02 -6.02
CA LEU A 395 -13.82 7.25 -5.23
C LEU A 395 -14.03 8.49 -6.09
N ALA A 396 -13.31 8.59 -7.21
CA ALA A 396 -13.47 9.67 -8.17
C ALA A 396 -14.88 9.72 -8.79
N PHE A 397 -15.54 8.57 -8.96
CA PHE A 397 -16.92 8.49 -9.43
C PHE A 397 -17.94 8.91 -8.34
N ILE A 398 -17.71 8.52 -7.09
CA ILE A 398 -18.50 8.92 -5.92
C ILE A 398 -18.34 10.42 -5.62
N GLY A 399 -17.16 10.99 -5.91
CA GLY A 399 -16.81 12.36 -5.57
C GLY A 399 -16.35 12.55 -4.12
N SER A 400 -15.95 11.47 -3.44
CA SER A 400 -15.29 11.53 -2.12
C SER A 400 -13.79 11.71 -2.28
N THR A 401 -13.17 12.43 -1.34
CA THR A 401 -11.72 12.69 -1.27
C THR A 401 -11.08 12.09 -0.03
N GLU A 402 -11.74 11.17 0.68
CA GLU A 402 -11.19 10.52 1.88
C GLU A 402 -9.96 9.67 1.51
N GLU A 403 -8.79 10.02 2.07
CA GLU A 403 -7.50 9.43 1.69
C GLU A 403 -7.20 8.07 2.34
N GLU A 404 -8.03 7.62 3.29
CA GLU A 404 -7.80 6.36 4.01
C GLU A 404 -7.90 5.09 3.12
N ASP A 405 -8.52 5.20 1.95
CA ASP A 405 -8.87 4.05 1.09
C ASP A 405 -7.72 3.49 0.24
N LYS A 406 -6.49 3.98 0.47
CA LYS A 406 -5.25 3.34 -0.01
C LYS A 406 -5.16 1.85 0.39
N ARG A 407 -5.91 1.44 1.43
CA ARG A 407 -6.05 0.07 1.93
C ARG A 407 -6.41 -0.97 0.84
N LEU A 408 -7.32 -0.70 -0.11
CA LEU A 408 -7.73 -1.71 -1.12
C LEU A 408 -6.55 -2.30 -1.92
N GLY A 409 -5.60 -1.44 -2.31
CA GLY A 409 -4.42 -1.84 -3.08
C GLY A 409 -3.48 -2.78 -2.32
N PHE A 410 -3.49 -2.77 -0.99
CA PHE A 410 -2.70 -3.68 -0.15
C PHE A 410 -3.43 -4.99 0.15
N VAL A 411 -4.77 -4.97 0.23
CA VAL A 411 -5.61 -6.08 0.70
C VAL A 411 -5.81 -7.17 -0.33
N ALA A 412 -6.35 -6.78 -1.48
CA ALA A 412 -6.61 -7.68 -2.59
C ALA A 412 -5.41 -8.59 -2.93
N PRO A 413 -4.16 -8.09 -3.04
CA PRO A 413 -3.02 -8.95 -3.35
C PRO A 413 -2.60 -9.85 -2.18
N VAL A 414 -2.74 -9.42 -0.92
CA VAL A 414 -2.40 -10.23 0.25
C VAL A 414 -3.41 -11.38 0.40
N LEU A 415 -4.71 -11.09 0.28
CA LEU A 415 -5.76 -12.11 0.27
C LEU A 415 -5.55 -13.12 -0.87
N PHE A 416 -5.29 -12.63 -2.09
CA PHE A 416 -5.01 -13.49 -3.23
C PHE A 416 -3.78 -14.39 -2.98
N PHE A 417 -2.69 -13.83 -2.47
CA PHE A 417 -1.48 -14.59 -2.15
C PHE A 417 -1.73 -15.67 -1.10
N ILE A 418 -2.48 -15.35 -0.03
CA ILE A 418 -2.86 -16.32 1.00
C ILE A 418 -3.71 -17.45 0.43
N LEU A 419 -4.71 -17.15 -0.43
CA LEU A 419 -5.53 -18.16 -1.10
C LEU A 419 -4.68 -19.07 -2.02
N ALA A 420 -3.74 -18.49 -2.77
CA ALA A 420 -2.83 -19.25 -3.63
C ALA A 420 -1.89 -20.16 -2.83
N LEU A 421 -1.36 -19.70 -1.69
CA LEU A 421 -0.56 -20.53 -0.77
C LEU A 421 -1.40 -21.62 -0.10
N GLN A 422 -2.61 -21.31 0.37
CA GLN A 422 -3.52 -22.26 1.02
C GLN A 422 -3.96 -23.38 0.06
N THR A 423 -4.12 -23.07 -1.23
CA THR A 423 -4.45 -24.04 -2.28
C THR A 423 -3.24 -24.78 -2.86
N GLY A 424 -2.01 -24.38 -2.51
CA GLY A 424 -0.78 -24.99 -3.02
C GLY A 424 -0.56 -24.73 -4.51
N LEU A 425 -1.06 -23.61 -5.05
CA LEU A 425 -1.28 -23.39 -6.48
C LEU A 425 -0.07 -23.74 -7.37
N SER A 426 1.14 -23.31 -7.01
CA SER A 426 2.36 -23.56 -7.79
C SER A 426 2.81 -25.02 -7.82
N GLY A 427 2.31 -25.87 -6.91
CA GLY A 427 2.68 -27.29 -6.82
C GLY A 427 1.77 -28.25 -7.59
N LEU A 428 0.65 -27.76 -8.15
CA LEU A 428 -0.34 -28.58 -8.86
C LEU A 428 0.07 -28.85 -10.32
N GLU A 429 -0.67 -29.72 -11.01
CA GLU A 429 -0.50 -29.93 -12.46
C GLU A 429 -1.10 -28.75 -13.28
N PRO A 430 -0.58 -28.45 -14.50
CA PRO A 430 -0.99 -27.29 -15.29
C PRO A 430 -2.49 -27.11 -15.50
N GLU A 431 -3.23 -28.20 -15.73
CA GLU A 431 -4.67 -28.17 -15.96
C GLU A 431 -5.44 -27.84 -14.67
N GLU A 432 -5.04 -28.44 -13.54
CA GLU A 432 -5.63 -28.15 -12.23
C GLU A 432 -5.35 -26.72 -11.77
N ARG A 433 -4.17 -26.16 -12.09
CA ARG A 433 -3.80 -24.77 -11.75
C ARG A 433 -4.82 -23.78 -12.27
N LEU A 434 -5.25 -23.90 -13.53
CA LEU A 434 -6.21 -22.97 -14.13
C LEU A 434 -7.56 -23.01 -13.38
N VAL A 435 -8.04 -24.21 -13.03
CA VAL A 435 -9.30 -24.42 -12.30
C VAL A 435 -9.21 -23.93 -10.85
N ARG A 436 -8.06 -24.07 -10.17
CA ARG A 436 -7.86 -23.51 -8.82
C ARG A 436 -7.70 -21.99 -8.85
N LEU A 437 -7.00 -21.45 -9.85
CA LEU A 437 -6.82 -20.02 -10.02
C LEU A 437 -8.14 -19.31 -10.31
N SER A 438 -8.98 -19.83 -11.22
CA SER A 438 -10.30 -19.23 -11.50
C SER A 438 -11.19 -19.20 -10.25
N ARG A 439 -11.15 -20.25 -9.43
CA ARG A 439 -11.82 -20.32 -8.12
C ARG A 439 -11.30 -19.25 -7.14
N ASN A 440 -9.98 -19.05 -7.07
CA ASN A 440 -9.38 -18.01 -6.24
C ASN A 440 -9.72 -16.60 -6.75
N MET A 441 -9.81 -16.39 -8.07
CA MET A 441 -10.17 -15.10 -8.68
C MET A 441 -11.64 -14.73 -8.40
N CYS A 442 -12.57 -15.68 -8.40
CA CYS A 442 -13.97 -15.39 -8.06
C CYS A 442 -14.14 -15.05 -6.56
N LEU A 443 -13.38 -15.71 -5.67
CA LEU A 443 -13.31 -15.33 -4.25
C LEU A 443 -12.73 -13.91 -4.08
N LEU A 444 -11.63 -13.62 -4.78
CA LEU A 444 -10.99 -12.30 -4.77
C LEU A 444 -11.95 -11.20 -5.28
N LEU A 445 -12.64 -11.44 -6.39
CA LEU A 445 -13.65 -10.52 -6.93
C LEU A 445 -14.75 -10.24 -5.90
N THR A 446 -15.24 -11.29 -5.23
CA THR A 446 -16.27 -11.14 -4.18
C THR A 446 -15.75 -10.32 -3.00
N ALA A 447 -14.50 -10.53 -2.57
CA ALA A 447 -13.88 -9.75 -1.50
C ALA A 447 -13.64 -8.27 -1.90
N ILE A 448 -13.27 -8.01 -3.16
CA ILE A 448 -13.17 -6.64 -3.70
C ILE A 448 -14.54 -5.95 -3.68
N LEU A 449 -15.62 -6.64 -4.05
CA LEU A 449 -16.98 -6.07 -4.00
C LEU A 449 -17.44 -5.79 -2.55
N HIS A 450 -17.09 -6.64 -1.57
CA HIS A 450 -17.28 -6.35 -0.14
C HIS A 450 -16.51 -5.10 0.31
N PHE A 451 -15.25 -4.93 -0.12
CA PHE A 451 -14.47 -3.73 0.21
C PHE A 451 -15.10 -2.47 -0.38
N ILE A 452 -15.55 -2.52 -1.64
CA ILE A 452 -16.22 -1.40 -2.30
C ILE A 452 -17.54 -1.02 -1.59
N HIS A 453 -18.31 -2.01 -1.09
CA HIS A 453 -19.46 -1.72 -0.23
C HIS A 453 -19.04 -0.99 1.06
N GLY A 454 -17.96 -1.45 1.72
CA GLY A 454 -17.40 -0.79 2.90
C GLY A 454 -16.98 0.67 2.68
N MET A 455 -16.49 1.02 1.48
CA MET A 455 -16.23 2.42 1.09
C MET A 455 -17.52 3.20 0.79
N THR A 456 -18.54 2.53 0.26
CA THR A 456 -19.78 3.16 -0.20
C THR A 456 -20.76 3.43 0.95
N ASP A 457 -20.79 2.59 1.99
CA ASP A 457 -21.75 2.71 3.09
C ASP A 457 -21.61 4.01 3.90
N PRO A 458 -20.42 4.44 4.38
CA PRO A 458 -20.28 5.71 5.10
C PRO A 458 -20.73 6.92 4.28
N VAL A 459 -20.38 6.95 2.99
CA VAL A 459 -20.78 8.03 2.07
C VAL A 459 -22.29 8.03 1.81
N LEU A 460 -22.92 6.85 1.70
CA LEU A 460 -24.37 6.73 1.56
C LEU A 460 -25.09 7.24 2.82
N MET A 461 -24.56 6.91 4.02
CA MET A 461 -25.11 7.36 5.30
C MET A 461 -24.97 8.88 5.46
N SER A 462 -23.77 9.45 5.26
CA SER A 462 -23.53 10.89 5.41
C SER A 462 -24.32 11.72 4.39
N LEU A 463 -24.41 11.26 3.14
CA LEU A 463 -25.20 11.92 2.11
C LEU A 463 -26.70 11.89 2.43
N SER A 464 -27.21 10.82 3.06
CA SER A 464 -28.61 10.76 3.51
C SER A 464 -28.91 11.70 4.68
N ALA A 465 -27.97 11.84 5.62
CA ALA A 465 -28.08 12.75 6.76
C ALA A 465 -27.97 14.24 6.37
N SER A 466 -27.37 14.55 5.20
CA SER A 466 -27.26 15.94 4.73
C SER A 466 -28.59 16.60 4.32
N HIS A 467 -29.67 15.82 4.18
CA HIS A 467 -30.99 16.24 3.70
C HIS A 467 -31.02 17.00 2.34
N VAL A 468 -29.90 17.11 1.62
CA VAL A 468 -29.83 17.86 0.35
C VAL A 468 -30.48 17.06 -0.78
N SER A 469 -31.61 17.54 -1.30
CA SER A 469 -32.41 16.89 -2.36
C SER A 469 -31.78 16.88 -3.77
N SER A 470 -30.50 17.28 -3.91
CA SER A 470 -29.82 17.40 -5.20
C SER A 470 -29.52 16.03 -5.82
N PHE A 471 -30.43 15.51 -6.66
CA PHE A 471 -30.34 14.20 -7.31
C PHE A 471 -28.97 13.88 -7.94
N ARG A 472 -28.28 14.89 -8.50
CA ARG A 472 -26.93 14.73 -9.09
C ARG A 472 -25.84 14.27 -8.10
N ARG A 473 -25.98 14.54 -6.79
CA ARG A 473 -25.03 14.07 -5.77
C ARG A 473 -25.33 12.63 -5.33
N HIS A 474 -26.61 12.25 -5.30
CA HIS A 474 -27.05 10.90 -4.93
C HIS A 474 -26.85 9.87 -6.05
N LEU A 475 -26.95 10.29 -7.32
CA LEU A 475 -26.89 9.40 -8.48
C LEU A 475 -25.64 8.50 -8.54
N PRO A 476 -24.39 8.98 -8.36
CA PRO A 476 -23.21 8.12 -8.47
C PRO A 476 -23.18 7.04 -7.39
N VAL A 477 -23.44 7.40 -6.13
CA VAL A 477 -23.46 6.47 -4.99
C VAL A 477 -24.53 5.40 -5.18
N LEU A 478 -25.75 5.79 -5.58
CA LEU A 478 -26.83 4.85 -5.87
C LEU A 478 -26.51 3.92 -7.05
N MET A 479 -25.85 4.41 -8.10
CA MET A 479 -25.41 3.58 -9.23
C MET A 479 -24.35 2.56 -8.81
N VAL A 480 -23.43 2.92 -7.92
CA VAL A 480 -22.47 1.96 -7.31
C VAL A 480 -23.22 0.92 -6.49
N SER A 481 -24.13 1.33 -5.58
CA SER A 481 -24.93 0.41 -4.76
C SER A 481 -25.78 -0.57 -5.60
N ILE A 482 -26.42 -0.11 -6.67
CA ILE A 482 -27.17 -0.98 -7.59
C ILE A 482 -26.23 -1.96 -8.30
N SER A 483 -25.04 -1.51 -8.71
CA SER A 483 -24.03 -2.38 -9.33
C SER A 483 -23.52 -3.44 -8.34
N LEU A 484 -23.29 -3.08 -7.08
CA LEU A 484 -22.91 -3.98 -5.99
C LEU A 484 -24.00 -5.01 -5.64
N PHE A 485 -25.26 -4.75 -5.96
CA PHE A 485 -26.34 -5.73 -5.82
C PHE A 485 -26.43 -6.67 -7.03
N ILE A 486 -26.31 -6.15 -8.25
CA ILE A 486 -26.48 -6.94 -9.48
C ILE A 486 -25.27 -7.84 -9.75
N LEU A 487 -24.04 -7.34 -9.58
CA LEU A 487 -22.83 -8.09 -9.93
C LEU A 487 -22.66 -9.42 -9.15
N PRO A 488 -22.88 -9.49 -7.82
CA PRO A 488 -22.80 -10.76 -7.09
C PRO A 488 -23.90 -11.75 -7.47
N ILE A 489 -25.09 -11.27 -7.84
CA ILE A 489 -26.20 -12.13 -8.31
C ILE A 489 -25.82 -12.77 -9.65
N VAL A 490 -25.33 -11.97 -10.61
CA VAL A 490 -24.85 -12.47 -11.92
C VAL A 490 -23.68 -13.45 -11.74
N LEU A 491 -22.71 -13.12 -10.87
CA LEU A 491 -21.60 -14.02 -10.53
C LEU A 491 -22.10 -15.35 -9.95
N SER A 492 -23.03 -15.31 -8.99
CA SER A 492 -23.62 -16.50 -8.39
C SER A 492 -24.35 -17.35 -9.44
N CYS A 493 -25.27 -16.76 -10.22
CA CYS A 493 -26.02 -17.47 -11.25
C CYS A 493 -25.13 -18.11 -12.32
N THR A 494 -24.08 -17.42 -12.78
CA THR A 494 -23.14 -17.97 -13.76
C THR A 494 -22.31 -19.13 -13.18
N LEU A 495 -21.85 -19.01 -11.93
CA LEU A 495 -21.09 -20.08 -11.28
C LEU A 495 -21.93 -21.35 -11.07
N TRP A 496 -23.20 -21.23 -10.69
CA TRP A 496 -24.14 -22.36 -10.52
C TRP A 496 -24.50 -23.07 -11.84
N GLN A 497 -24.42 -22.38 -12.99
CA GLN A 497 -24.65 -23.00 -14.30
C GLN A 497 -23.44 -23.81 -14.78
N VAL A 498 -22.22 -23.39 -14.43
CA VAL A 498 -20.96 -23.98 -14.93
C VAL A 498 -20.40 -25.05 -13.99
N HIS A 499 -20.58 -24.92 -12.68
CA HIS A 499 -19.94 -25.78 -11.68
C HIS A 499 -20.92 -26.71 -10.99
N THR A 500 -20.48 -27.94 -10.71
CA THR A 500 -21.20 -28.87 -9.84
C THR A 500 -21.20 -28.36 -8.38
N LEU A 501 -22.12 -28.89 -7.57
CA LEU A 501 -22.20 -28.60 -6.14
C LEU A 501 -20.91 -28.99 -5.42
N ASN A 502 -20.17 -27.99 -4.94
CA ASN A 502 -18.90 -28.14 -4.24
C ASN A 502 -18.84 -27.18 -3.03
N THR A 503 -18.03 -27.54 -2.03
CA THR A 503 -17.79 -26.75 -0.79
C THR A 503 -17.33 -25.32 -1.08
N TRP A 504 -16.52 -25.14 -2.13
CA TRP A 504 -16.08 -23.83 -2.62
C TRP A 504 -17.21 -23.00 -3.27
N LEU A 505 -18.07 -23.63 -4.08
CA LEU A 505 -19.19 -22.94 -4.73
C LEU A 505 -20.14 -22.39 -3.66
N PHE A 506 -20.47 -23.23 -2.67
CA PHE A 506 -21.25 -22.82 -1.50
C PHE A 506 -20.62 -21.60 -0.79
N ALA A 507 -19.30 -21.64 -0.53
CA ALA A 507 -18.57 -20.55 0.11
C ALA A 507 -18.67 -19.21 -0.64
N VAL A 508 -18.43 -19.20 -1.97
CA VAL A 508 -18.59 -17.98 -2.78
C VAL A 508 -20.03 -17.48 -2.71
N THR A 509 -21.01 -18.38 -2.84
CA THR A 509 -22.42 -17.99 -2.89
C THR A 509 -22.92 -17.42 -1.57
N ALA A 510 -22.42 -17.91 -0.43
CA ALA A 510 -22.67 -17.34 0.88
C ALA A 510 -22.13 -15.90 0.97
N PHE A 511 -20.87 -15.65 0.55
CA PHE A 511 -20.30 -14.30 0.52
C PHE A 511 -21.03 -13.35 -0.44
N CYS A 512 -21.52 -13.84 -1.59
CA CYS A 512 -22.34 -13.04 -2.51
C CYS A 512 -23.70 -12.67 -1.88
N VAL A 513 -24.36 -13.60 -1.19
CA VAL A 513 -25.63 -13.34 -0.49
C VAL A 513 -25.44 -12.37 0.68
N GLU A 514 -24.37 -12.54 1.46
CA GLU A 514 -23.98 -11.63 2.53
C GLU A 514 -23.81 -10.18 2.02
N LEU A 515 -23.11 -10.00 0.89
CA LEU A 515 -22.94 -8.70 0.25
C LEU A 515 -24.28 -8.11 -0.22
N CYS A 516 -25.12 -8.90 -0.88
CA CYS A 516 -26.43 -8.43 -1.32
C CYS A 516 -27.30 -7.98 -0.15
N LEU A 517 -27.23 -8.67 1.00
CA LEU A 517 -27.96 -8.31 2.21
C LEU A 517 -27.41 -7.04 2.86
N LYS A 518 -26.09 -6.88 2.93
CA LYS A 518 -25.43 -5.62 3.35
C LYS A 518 -25.90 -4.44 2.51
N VAL A 519 -25.88 -4.56 1.18
CA VAL A 519 -26.37 -3.52 0.26
C VAL A 519 -27.86 -3.23 0.47
N ILE A 520 -28.70 -4.25 0.67
CA ILE A 520 -30.13 -4.05 0.99
C ILE A 520 -30.31 -3.28 2.31
N VAL A 521 -29.55 -3.61 3.36
CA VAL A 521 -29.59 -2.93 4.66
C VAL A 521 -29.20 -1.46 4.50
N SER A 522 -28.09 -1.17 3.82
CA SER A 522 -27.62 0.20 3.52
C SER A 522 -28.67 1.00 2.74
N LEU A 523 -29.22 0.43 1.65
CA LEU A 523 -30.25 1.09 0.84
C LEU A 523 -31.57 1.28 1.59
N THR A 524 -31.93 0.38 2.51
CA THR A 524 -33.13 0.51 3.35
C THR A 524 -32.97 1.67 4.34
N VAL A 525 -31.82 1.77 5.01
CA VAL A 525 -31.53 2.89 5.93
C VAL A 525 -31.47 4.22 5.18
N TYR A 526 -30.80 4.27 4.03
CA TYR A 526 -30.81 5.44 3.14
C TYR A 526 -32.25 5.85 2.77
N THR A 527 -33.10 4.89 2.40
CA THR A 527 -34.49 5.15 2.02
C THR A 527 -35.30 5.70 3.20
N LEU A 528 -35.08 5.20 4.43
CA LEU A 528 -35.70 5.72 5.64
C LEU A 528 -35.31 7.18 5.92
N PHE A 529 -34.03 7.54 5.78
CA PHE A 529 -33.56 8.92 5.94
C PHE A 529 -34.09 9.87 4.84
N ILE A 530 -34.17 9.42 3.58
CA ILE A 530 -34.77 10.21 2.50
C ILE A 530 -36.28 10.41 2.71
N ILE A 531 -36.99 9.41 3.25
CA ILE A 531 -38.39 9.53 3.65
C ILE A 531 -38.55 10.55 4.78
N ASP A 532 -37.74 10.47 5.83
CA ASP A 532 -37.75 11.43 6.95
C ASP A 532 -37.47 12.86 6.45
N GLY A 533 -36.43 13.05 5.61
CA GLY A 533 -36.14 14.34 4.98
C GLY A 533 -37.22 14.88 4.01
N TYR A 534 -38.17 14.05 3.58
CA TYR A 534 -39.31 14.49 2.78
C TYR A 534 -40.51 14.90 3.64
N TYR A 535 -40.71 14.25 4.79
CA TYR A 535 -41.76 14.59 5.75
C TYR A 535 -41.22 15.59 6.77
N ASN A 536 -41.59 16.87 6.65
CA ASN A 536 -41.23 17.95 7.59
C ASN A 536 -41.79 17.79 9.03
N VAL A 537 -42.21 16.59 9.44
CA VAL A 537 -42.72 16.23 10.77
C VAL A 537 -41.80 15.16 11.33
N LEU A 538 -41.13 15.46 12.45
CA LEU A 538 -40.16 14.57 13.11
C LEU A 538 -40.72 13.15 13.28
N TRP A 539 -40.11 12.16 12.62
CA TRP A 539 -40.54 10.78 12.77
C TRP A 539 -39.93 10.15 14.02
N GLU A 540 -40.61 10.28 15.15
CA GLU A 540 -40.17 9.80 16.48
C GLU A 540 -39.62 8.36 16.54
N LYS A 541 -40.07 7.49 15.63
CA LYS A 541 -39.72 6.06 15.57
C LYS A 541 -38.60 5.71 14.57
N LEU A 542 -38.05 6.70 13.85
CA LEU A 542 -37.03 6.47 12.83
C LEU A 542 -35.83 5.67 13.36
N ASP A 543 -35.24 6.10 14.48
CA ASP A 543 -34.08 5.45 15.10
C ASP A 543 -34.37 4.01 15.54
N ASP A 544 -35.62 3.74 15.96
CA ASP A 544 -36.05 2.38 16.30
C ASP A 544 -36.09 1.50 15.03
N TYR A 545 -36.62 2.01 13.91
CA TYR A 545 -36.59 1.30 12.61
C TYR A 545 -35.16 1.10 12.09
N ILE A 546 -34.30 2.13 12.11
CA ILE A 546 -32.90 2.04 11.70
C ILE A 546 -32.16 0.99 12.55
N TYR A 547 -32.38 1.00 13.87
CA TYR A 547 -31.84 -0.02 14.76
C TYR A 547 -32.34 -1.42 14.39
N TYR A 548 -33.64 -1.62 14.16
CA TYR A 548 -34.17 -2.93 13.78
C TYR A 548 -33.56 -3.42 12.45
N VAL A 549 -33.47 -2.56 11.43
CA VAL A 549 -32.87 -2.90 10.13
C VAL A 549 -31.38 -3.26 10.28
N ARG A 550 -30.58 -2.43 10.95
CA ARG A 550 -29.14 -2.69 11.17
C ARG A 550 -28.90 -3.92 12.05
N SER A 551 -29.69 -4.10 13.11
CA SER A 551 -29.60 -5.26 14.00
C SER A 551 -29.97 -6.56 13.29
N THR A 552 -31.01 -6.55 12.44
CA THR A 552 -31.36 -7.69 11.59
C THR A 552 -30.25 -8.02 10.59
N GLY A 553 -29.63 -7.02 9.97
CA GLY A 553 -28.43 -7.21 9.12
C GLY A 553 -27.32 -7.96 9.86
N ASN A 554 -26.87 -7.42 10.99
CA ASN A 554 -25.80 -8.01 11.82
C ASN A 554 -26.11 -9.44 12.30
N VAL A 555 -27.38 -9.74 12.62
CA VAL A 555 -27.80 -11.10 13.00
C VAL A 555 -27.72 -12.06 11.82
N ILE A 556 -28.10 -11.62 10.62
CA ILE A 556 -28.02 -12.47 9.41
C ILE A 556 -26.55 -12.70 9.02
N GLU A 557 -25.70 -11.67 9.08
CA GLU A 557 -24.25 -11.83 8.89
C GLU A 557 -23.65 -12.86 9.84
N PHE A 558 -23.99 -12.79 11.14
CA PHE A 558 -23.54 -13.76 12.14
C PHE A 558 -23.99 -15.19 11.80
N ILE A 559 -25.22 -15.37 11.33
CA ILE A 559 -25.73 -16.68 10.88
C ILE A 559 -24.91 -17.19 9.67
N PHE A 560 -24.63 -16.35 8.67
CA PHE A 560 -23.77 -16.73 7.55
C PHE A 560 -22.33 -17.04 8.00
N GLY A 561 -21.77 -16.28 8.96
CA GLY A 561 -20.47 -16.55 9.57
C GLY A 561 -20.40 -17.93 10.23
N VAL A 562 -21.42 -18.33 10.99
CA VAL A 562 -21.53 -19.66 11.60
C VAL A 562 -21.67 -20.76 10.55
N ILE A 563 -22.49 -20.56 9.51
CA ILE A 563 -22.64 -21.50 8.38
C ILE A 563 -21.32 -21.69 7.64
N MET A 564 -20.60 -20.59 7.38
CA MET A 564 -19.30 -20.58 6.70
C MET A 564 -18.21 -21.26 7.51
N PHE A 565 -18.17 -21.04 8.83
CA PHE A 565 -17.29 -21.78 9.73
C PHE A 565 -17.61 -23.28 9.73
N GLY A 566 -18.89 -23.68 9.71
CA GLY A 566 -19.30 -25.08 9.60
C GLY A 566 -18.82 -25.75 8.31
N ASN A 567 -19.01 -25.11 7.15
CA ASN A 567 -18.46 -25.57 5.86
C ASN A 567 -16.92 -25.64 5.90
N GLY A 568 -16.27 -24.62 6.49
CA GLY A 568 -14.84 -24.56 6.67
C GLY A 568 -14.28 -25.73 7.50
N ALA A 569 -14.86 -25.99 8.67
CA ALA A 569 -14.52 -27.11 9.53
C ALA A 569 -14.74 -28.46 8.82
N TYR A 570 -15.82 -28.61 8.05
CA TYR A 570 -16.06 -29.81 7.23
C TYR A 570 -14.93 -30.05 6.22
N THR A 571 -14.51 -29.04 5.44
CA THR A 571 -13.39 -29.20 4.49
C THR A 571 -12.06 -29.56 5.18
N MET A 572 -11.82 -29.04 6.38
CA MET A 572 -10.62 -29.35 7.17
C MET A 572 -10.62 -30.81 7.67
N MET A 573 -11.78 -31.33 8.07
CA MET A 573 -11.92 -32.68 8.62
C MET A 573 -11.93 -33.78 7.55
N PHE A 574 -12.50 -33.52 6.35
CA PHE A 574 -12.81 -34.56 5.38
C PHE A 574 -12.09 -34.47 4.02
N GLU A 575 -11.59 -33.30 3.60
CA GLU A 575 -10.86 -33.16 2.32
C GLU A 575 -9.34 -33.12 2.51
N SER A 576 -8.82 -32.15 3.25
CA SER A 576 -7.36 -32.01 3.48
C SER A 576 -6.99 -31.05 4.63
N GLY A 577 -6.33 -31.60 5.65
CA GLY A 577 -5.84 -30.86 6.82
C GLY A 577 -4.57 -30.03 6.55
N SER A 578 -4.69 -28.91 5.82
CA SER A 578 -3.60 -27.94 5.71
C SER A 578 -3.45 -27.10 6.99
N LYS A 579 -2.22 -26.95 7.48
CA LYS A 579 -1.92 -26.09 8.65
C LYS A 579 -2.34 -24.62 8.42
N ILE A 580 -2.24 -24.14 7.18
CA ILE A 580 -2.66 -22.78 6.78
C ILE A 580 -4.19 -22.67 6.87
N ARG A 581 -4.93 -23.69 6.40
CA ARG A 581 -6.40 -23.75 6.49
C ARG A 581 -6.87 -23.75 7.96
N ALA A 582 -6.19 -24.49 8.84
CA ALA A 582 -6.49 -24.51 10.26
C ALA A 582 -6.31 -23.13 10.92
N CYS A 583 -5.19 -22.45 10.63
CA CYS A 583 -4.96 -21.08 11.09
C CYS A 583 -6.08 -20.14 10.61
N MET A 584 -6.36 -20.12 9.30
CA MET A 584 -7.44 -19.32 8.70
C MET A 584 -8.83 -19.61 9.29
N MET A 585 -9.08 -20.82 9.77
CA MET A 585 -10.32 -21.19 10.45
C MET A 585 -10.40 -20.67 11.89
N CYS A 586 -9.32 -20.75 12.66
CA CYS A 586 -9.24 -20.16 14.01
C CYS A 586 -9.40 -18.64 13.97
N LEU A 587 -8.73 -18.03 12.99
CA LEU A 587 -8.89 -16.64 12.59
C LEU A 587 -10.36 -16.33 12.31
N HIS A 588 -11.02 -17.00 11.35
CA HIS A 588 -12.45 -16.80 11.05
C HIS A 588 -13.36 -16.95 12.28
N ALA A 589 -13.08 -17.90 13.18
CA ALA A 589 -13.86 -18.12 14.40
C ALA A 589 -13.75 -16.95 15.40
N TYR A 590 -12.56 -16.38 15.59
CA TYR A 590 -12.44 -15.17 16.41
C TYR A 590 -13.12 -14.00 15.68
N PHE A 591 -12.71 -13.77 14.43
CA PHE A 591 -13.05 -12.59 13.64
C PHE A 591 -14.55 -12.44 13.41
N ASN A 592 -15.14 -13.44 12.77
CA ASN A 592 -16.48 -13.35 12.22
C ASN A 592 -17.54 -13.94 13.15
N ILE A 593 -17.16 -14.61 14.24
CA ILE A 593 -18.12 -15.20 15.19
C ILE A 593 -17.94 -14.58 16.58
N TYR A 594 -16.78 -14.71 17.22
CA TYR A 594 -16.60 -14.26 18.60
C TYR A 594 -16.72 -12.74 18.75
N LEU A 595 -15.98 -11.94 17.96
CA LEU A 595 -16.04 -10.48 18.11
C LEU A 595 -17.40 -9.91 17.67
N GLN A 596 -17.98 -10.43 16.58
CA GLN A 596 -19.32 -10.02 16.13
C GLN A 596 -20.39 -10.32 17.20
N ALA A 597 -20.34 -11.50 17.84
CA ALA A 597 -21.22 -11.83 18.96
C ALA A 597 -20.99 -10.94 20.19
N LYS A 598 -19.73 -10.69 20.58
CA LYS A 598 -19.37 -9.79 21.70
C LYS A 598 -19.93 -8.37 21.47
N ASN A 599 -19.76 -7.84 20.27
CA ASN A 599 -20.21 -6.50 19.89
C ASN A 599 -21.74 -6.42 19.85
N GLY A 600 -22.42 -7.36 19.19
CA GLY A 600 -23.89 -7.43 19.17
C GLY A 600 -24.50 -7.58 20.57
N TRP A 601 -23.86 -8.37 21.45
CA TRP A 601 -24.27 -8.53 22.85
C TRP A 601 -24.11 -7.24 23.65
N LYS A 602 -22.99 -6.50 23.49
CA LYS A 602 -22.78 -5.18 24.12
C LYS A 602 -23.87 -4.19 23.69
N THR A 603 -24.15 -4.07 22.39
CA THR A 603 -25.22 -3.18 21.87
C THR A 603 -26.60 -3.57 22.41
N PHE A 604 -26.92 -4.86 22.48
CA PHE A 604 -28.19 -5.34 23.01
C PHE A 604 -28.35 -5.04 24.51
N ILE A 605 -27.30 -5.26 25.31
CA ILE A 605 -27.29 -4.91 26.74
C ILE A 605 -27.50 -3.41 26.92
N ASN A 606 -26.71 -2.56 26.24
CA ASN A 606 -26.80 -1.10 26.40
C ASN A 606 -28.22 -0.59 26.10
N ARG A 607 -28.83 -1.04 24.99
CA ARG A 607 -30.21 -0.66 24.64
C ARG A 607 -31.23 -1.15 25.69
N ARG A 608 -31.08 -2.38 26.22
CA ARG A 608 -31.96 -2.91 27.27
C ARG A 608 -31.80 -2.15 28.59
N THR A 609 -30.58 -1.74 28.93
CA THR A 609 -30.28 -0.94 30.13
C THR A 609 -30.87 0.47 29.99
N ALA A 610 -30.68 1.16 28.87
CA ALA A 610 -31.29 2.46 28.59
C ALA A 610 -32.84 2.41 28.65
N VAL A 611 -33.48 1.39 28.06
CA VAL A 611 -34.94 1.24 28.14
C VAL A 611 -35.43 1.01 29.58
N LYS A 612 -34.71 0.22 30.40
CA LYS A 612 -35.02 0.09 31.83
C LYS A 612 -34.88 1.43 32.56
N LYS A 613 -33.72 2.09 32.40
CA LYS A 613 -33.34 3.37 33.00
C LYS A 613 -34.38 4.47 32.76
N ILE A 614 -34.93 4.56 31.55
CA ILE A 614 -35.96 5.54 31.20
C ILE A 614 -37.32 5.15 31.80
N ASN A 615 -37.68 3.87 31.75
CA ASN A 615 -38.94 3.40 32.32
C ASN A 615 -39.02 3.60 33.84
N SER A 616 -37.89 3.63 34.55
CA SER A 616 -37.83 3.99 35.99
C SER A 616 -37.99 5.49 36.30
N LEU A 617 -37.84 6.39 35.32
CA LEU A 617 -38.02 7.83 35.57
C LEU A 617 -39.51 8.19 35.70
N PRO A 618 -39.91 9.11 36.60
CA PRO A 618 -41.28 9.59 36.69
C PRO A 618 -41.81 10.13 35.35
N GLU A 619 -43.08 9.86 35.05
CA GLU A 619 -43.75 10.30 33.82
C GLU A 619 -45.01 11.12 34.15
N VAL A 620 -45.12 12.32 33.58
CA VAL A 620 -46.29 13.20 33.66
C VAL A 620 -47.16 12.99 32.41
N ARG A 621 -48.48 12.90 32.59
CA ARG A 621 -49.49 12.73 31.53
C ARG A 621 -50.74 13.56 31.82
N GLY A 622 -51.51 13.85 30.77
CA GLY A 622 -52.79 14.55 30.86
C GLY A 622 -52.65 16.02 31.26
N ASN A 623 -53.69 16.60 31.87
CA ASN A 623 -53.82 18.05 32.09
C ASN A 623 -52.61 18.70 32.80
N ARG A 624 -51.87 17.95 33.64
CA ARG A 624 -50.64 18.40 34.31
C ARG A 624 -49.48 18.74 33.36
N LEU A 625 -49.58 18.41 32.07
CA LEU A 625 -48.62 18.81 31.04
C LEU A 625 -48.72 20.32 30.73
N HIS A 626 -49.93 20.89 30.74
CA HIS A 626 -50.13 22.33 30.52
C HIS A 626 -49.60 23.18 31.69
N ASP A 627 -49.56 22.62 32.90
CA ASP A 627 -49.02 23.28 34.10
C ASP A 627 -47.49 23.44 34.05
N ILE A 628 -46.78 22.70 33.17
CA ILE A 628 -45.32 22.78 33.02
C ILE A 628 -44.91 24.10 32.34
N GLY A 629 -45.72 24.58 31.38
CA GLY A 629 -45.49 25.87 30.70
C GLY A 629 -44.20 26.00 29.88
N ASP A 630 -43.53 24.89 29.60
CA ASP A 630 -42.19 24.82 29.00
C ASP A 630 -42.16 23.86 27.79
N VAL A 631 -41.07 23.91 27.01
CA VAL A 631 -40.81 23.03 25.85
C VAL A 631 -39.69 22.04 26.15
N CYS A 632 -39.62 20.93 25.42
CA CYS A 632 -38.50 20.00 25.59
C CYS A 632 -37.20 20.62 25.04
N ALA A 633 -36.22 20.88 25.90
CA ALA A 633 -34.95 21.52 25.54
C ALA A 633 -34.06 20.76 24.51
N ILE A 634 -34.45 19.55 24.09
CA ILE A 634 -33.75 18.76 23.05
C ILE A 634 -34.35 19.00 21.65
N CYS A 635 -35.67 19.20 21.54
CA CYS A 635 -36.36 19.34 20.24
C CYS A 635 -37.18 20.63 20.10
N TYR A 636 -37.23 21.45 21.15
CA TYR A 636 -37.96 22.72 21.26
C TYR A 636 -39.47 22.63 20.96
N GLN A 637 -40.08 21.45 21.17
CA GLN A 637 -41.52 21.23 21.00
C GLN A 637 -42.23 21.11 22.36
N GLU A 638 -43.50 21.53 22.38
CA GLU A 638 -44.39 21.43 23.55
C GLU A 638 -44.66 19.98 23.99
N PHE A 639 -44.98 19.79 25.27
CA PHE A 639 -45.28 18.47 25.84
C PHE A 639 -46.73 18.02 25.55
N THR A 640 -46.99 17.53 24.34
CA THR A 640 -48.34 17.14 23.87
C THR A 640 -48.92 15.90 24.54
N THR A 641 -48.08 14.91 24.88
CA THR A 641 -48.55 13.55 25.22
C THR A 641 -48.01 13.03 26.55
N SER A 642 -46.71 13.25 26.81
CA SER A 642 -46.04 12.86 28.04
C SER A 642 -44.71 13.60 28.22
N ALA A 643 -44.29 13.80 29.47
CA ALA A 643 -42.97 14.30 29.84
C ALA A 643 -42.33 13.37 30.87
N ARG A 644 -41.04 13.08 30.74
CA ARG A 644 -40.22 12.39 31.75
C ARG A 644 -39.49 13.43 32.60
N ILE A 645 -39.46 13.20 33.91
CA ILE A 645 -38.75 14.03 34.87
C ILE A 645 -37.43 13.33 35.23
N THR A 646 -36.31 14.02 35.12
CA THR A 646 -35.00 13.55 35.65
C THR A 646 -34.90 13.77 37.17
N PRO A 647 -33.96 13.14 37.90
CA PRO A 647 -33.78 13.39 39.33
C PRO A 647 -33.45 14.85 39.69
N CYS A 648 -32.90 15.61 38.73
CA CYS A 648 -32.67 17.05 38.83
C CYS A 648 -33.88 17.92 38.44
N ASN A 649 -35.08 17.34 38.34
CA ASN A 649 -36.36 17.99 38.03
C ASN A 649 -36.47 18.67 36.65
N HIS A 650 -35.68 18.23 35.67
CA HIS A 650 -35.80 18.69 34.29
C HIS A 650 -36.77 17.82 33.46
N TYR A 651 -37.52 18.46 32.56
CA TYR A 651 -38.57 17.84 31.75
C TYR A 651 -38.13 17.59 30.30
N PHE A 652 -38.36 16.37 29.81
CA PHE A 652 -38.04 15.99 28.43
C PHE A 652 -39.08 15.03 27.86
N HIS A 653 -39.28 14.99 26.54
CA HIS A 653 -40.06 13.88 25.95
C HIS A 653 -39.32 12.56 26.18
N ALA A 654 -40.07 11.48 26.43
CA ALA A 654 -39.52 10.14 26.70
C ALA A 654 -38.66 9.56 25.56
N LEU A 655 -38.78 10.11 24.36
CA LEU A 655 -38.00 9.75 23.17
C LEU A 655 -36.73 10.61 23.05
N CYS A 656 -36.83 11.93 23.23
CA CYS A 656 -35.67 12.83 23.19
C CYS A 656 -34.65 12.47 24.29
N LEU A 657 -35.10 12.27 25.53
CA LEU A 657 -34.24 11.84 26.62
C LEU A 657 -33.65 10.43 26.36
N ARG A 658 -34.37 9.55 25.64
CA ARG A 658 -33.86 8.24 25.24
C ARG A 658 -32.67 8.33 24.31
N LYS A 659 -32.74 9.22 23.31
CA LYS A 659 -31.66 9.42 22.33
C LYS A 659 -30.41 9.96 23.04
N TRP A 660 -30.57 10.94 23.93
CA TRP A 660 -29.47 11.47 24.74
C TRP A 660 -28.80 10.39 25.60
N LEU A 661 -29.60 9.59 26.33
CA LEU A 661 -29.15 8.48 27.18
C LEU A 661 -28.57 7.27 26.42
N TYR A 662 -28.47 7.32 25.09
CA TYR A 662 -27.65 6.39 24.32
C TYR A 662 -26.19 6.85 24.17
N ILE A 663 -25.92 8.13 24.40
CA ILE A 663 -24.61 8.77 24.21
C ILE A 663 -24.00 9.15 25.57
N GLN A 664 -24.77 9.80 26.44
CA GLN A 664 -24.33 10.22 27.77
C GLN A 664 -25.39 9.88 28.83
N ASP A 665 -24.98 9.35 29.99
CA ASP A 665 -25.88 9.05 31.12
C ASP A 665 -26.23 10.28 31.98
N THR A 666 -25.93 11.48 31.47
CA THR A 666 -26.08 12.81 32.11
C THR A 666 -27.35 13.53 31.65
N CYS A 667 -27.77 14.56 32.39
CA CYS A 667 -28.91 15.39 32.03
C CYS A 667 -28.51 16.47 31.00
N PRO A 668 -29.19 16.61 29.84
CA PRO A 668 -28.81 17.58 28.81
C PRO A 668 -28.82 19.06 29.25
N MET A 669 -29.52 19.41 30.34
CA MET A 669 -29.60 20.80 30.84
C MET A 669 -28.62 21.13 31.97
N CYS A 670 -28.05 20.14 32.67
CA CYS A 670 -27.18 20.40 33.83
C CYS A 670 -26.02 19.42 34.01
N HIS A 671 -25.84 18.47 33.10
CA HIS A 671 -24.84 17.40 33.08
C HIS A 671 -24.77 16.50 34.33
N GLN A 672 -25.65 16.70 35.33
CA GLN A 672 -25.80 15.78 36.45
C GLN A 672 -26.31 14.42 35.97
N GLY A 673 -25.75 13.33 36.52
CA GLY A 673 -26.20 11.96 36.21
C GLY A 673 -27.72 11.81 36.35
N VAL A 674 -28.36 11.20 35.35
CA VAL A 674 -29.82 10.93 35.34
C VAL A 674 -30.20 9.79 36.29
N TYR A 675 -29.20 9.18 36.93
CA TYR A 675 -29.33 8.20 38.00
C TYR A 675 -28.60 8.73 39.22
N ILE A 676 -29.26 8.65 40.37
CA ILE A 676 -28.56 8.66 41.64
C ILE A 676 -28.02 7.24 41.79
N GLU A 677 -26.71 7.07 41.70
CA GLU A 677 -26.10 5.85 42.22
C GLU A 677 -26.36 5.81 43.73
N GLU A 678 -26.93 4.71 44.23
CA GLU A 678 -26.89 4.39 45.66
C GLU A 678 -25.46 3.96 46.05
N ASN A 679 -24.50 4.87 45.84
CA ASN A 679 -23.11 4.65 46.17
C ASN A 679 -22.95 4.79 47.68
N GLN A 680 -22.52 3.71 48.34
CA GLN A 680 -22.36 3.71 49.79
C GLN A 680 -21.16 4.58 50.19
N ASN A 681 -21.46 5.59 51.00
CA ASN A 681 -20.56 6.51 51.70
C ASN A 681 -20.14 7.79 50.95
N GLU A 682 -20.66 8.90 51.47
CA GLU A 682 -20.18 10.26 51.30
C GLU A 682 -18.70 10.39 51.76
N SER A 683 -17.90 11.22 51.07
CA SER A 683 -17.13 12.30 51.71
C SER A 683 -16.37 13.20 50.73
N THR A 684 -16.75 14.48 50.74
CA THR A 684 -15.91 15.69 50.49
C THR A 684 -15.12 15.82 49.19
N ALA A 685 -15.57 16.75 48.34
CA ALA A 685 -14.73 17.42 47.35
C ALA A 685 -13.88 18.53 48.01
N PHE A 686 -12.59 18.61 47.67
CA PHE A 686 -11.79 19.85 47.72
C PHE A 686 -10.79 19.87 46.56
N VAL A 687 -10.70 21.02 45.90
CA VAL A 687 -9.97 21.27 44.65
C VAL A 687 -8.46 21.48 44.89
N ASN A 688 -7.61 21.13 43.93
CA ASN A 688 -6.36 21.86 43.71
C ASN A 688 -5.83 21.81 42.26
N ASN A 689 -5.33 22.95 41.78
CA ASN A 689 -4.70 23.14 40.47
C ASN A 689 -3.20 22.82 40.50
N ASN A 690 -2.67 22.22 39.43
CA ASN A 690 -1.73 22.84 38.48
C ASN A 690 -1.11 21.78 37.55
N GLY A 691 -0.76 22.17 36.32
CA GLY A 691 -0.38 21.24 35.27
C GLY A 691 1.13 20.96 35.16
N ASN A 692 1.47 19.98 34.33
CA ASN A 692 2.67 20.03 33.48
C ASN A 692 2.53 19.12 32.25
N ILE A 693 2.92 19.63 31.08
CA ILE A 693 3.05 18.91 29.79
C ILE A 693 4.49 18.33 29.76
N PRO A 694 4.73 17.07 29.29
CA PRO A 694 5.09 16.90 27.87
C PRO A 694 4.77 15.58 27.15
N GLN A 695 4.47 15.76 25.84
CA GLN A 695 4.91 14.96 24.67
C GLN A 695 4.20 13.64 24.28
N GLN A 696 3.48 13.73 23.16
CA GLN A 696 3.31 12.63 22.18
C GLN A 696 4.66 12.31 21.48
N PRO A 697 4.75 11.17 20.76
CA PRO A 697 4.61 11.33 19.29
C PRO A 697 3.73 10.27 18.57
N VAL A 698 3.03 10.80 17.57
CA VAL A 698 2.35 10.18 16.40
C VAL A 698 3.22 9.13 15.66
N VAL A 699 2.63 8.05 15.11
CA VAL A 699 2.55 7.69 13.65
C VAL A 699 1.44 6.63 13.38
N GLU A 700 0.77 6.76 12.23
CA GLU A 700 -0.34 5.97 11.69
C GLU A 700 -0.02 4.58 11.05
N ASN A 701 -1.11 3.81 10.84
CA ASN A 701 -1.47 3.03 9.63
C ASN A 701 -0.66 1.78 9.19
N LEU A 702 -1.28 0.58 9.37
CA LEU A 702 -1.68 -0.27 8.21
C LEU A 702 -2.77 -1.30 8.58
N VAL A 703 -3.70 -1.56 7.66
CA VAL A 703 -4.87 -2.47 7.80
C VAL A 703 -5.02 -3.21 6.43
N VAL A 704 -5.41 -4.49 6.28
CA VAL A 704 -6.80 -5.03 6.33
C VAL A 704 -6.84 -6.54 5.96
N ALA A 705 -7.85 -7.23 6.53
CA ALA A 705 -8.59 -8.45 6.12
C ALA A 705 -8.02 -9.39 5.03
N ALA A 706 -7.75 -10.66 5.32
CA ALA A 706 -8.70 -11.60 5.92
C ALA A 706 -8.34 -12.05 7.34
N ALA A 707 -7.67 -11.15 8.08
CA ALA A 707 -7.38 -11.31 9.49
C ALA A 707 -7.83 -10.12 10.36
N ALA A 708 -9.13 -9.78 10.38
CA ALA A 708 -9.58 -8.39 10.60
C ALA A 708 -10.48 -8.06 11.83
N ALA A 709 -10.67 -8.96 12.79
CA ALA A 709 -11.46 -8.69 14.00
C ALA A 709 -10.88 -9.36 15.29
N ALA A 710 -9.56 -9.39 15.49
CA ALA A 710 -8.89 -10.02 16.64
C ALA A 710 -7.50 -9.45 16.86
N VAL A 711 -7.20 -9.09 18.12
CA VAL A 711 -5.96 -8.40 18.54
C VAL A 711 -5.84 -7.07 17.77
N ASP A 712 -6.44 -6.00 18.26
CA ASP A 712 -6.07 -5.46 19.57
C ASP A 712 -7.11 -5.62 20.71
N ALA A 713 -6.60 -6.01 21.88
CA ALA A 713 -7.30 -6.10 23.16
C ALA A 713 -6.29 -6.52 24.26
N ASP A 714 -5.54 -5.57 24.80
CA ASP A 714 -5.69 -5.14 26.21
C ASP A 714 -4.47 -4.32 26.70
N SER A 715 -4.67 -3.01 26.85
CA SER A 715 -4.16 -2.26 28.00
C SER A 715 -5.00 -1.00 28.20
N ASP A 716 -6.12 -1.13 28.91
CA ASP A 716 -6.30 -0.47 30.21
C ASP A 716 -7.68 -0.79 30.79
N LEU A 717 -7.71 -1.05 32.11
CA LEU A 717 -8.92 -1.40 32.85
C LEU A 717 -9.43 -0.18 33.61
N ASN A 718 -10.69 0.16 33.35
CA ASN A 718 -11.54 1.09 34.11
C ASN A 718 -11.02 2.53 34.29
N GLU A 719 -11.60 3.46 33.54
CA GLU A 719 -12.24 4.64 34.12
C GLU A 719 -13.38 5.11 33.19
N ASP A 720 -14.46 5.62 33.76
CA ASP A 720 -15.74 5.86 33.07
C ASP A 720 -15.87 7.30 32.52
N ASN A 721 -16.71 7.43 31.48
CA ASN A 721 -17.42 8.66 31.08
C ASN A 721 -16.58 9.85 30.53
N ASP A 722 -16.68 10.14 29.22
CA ASP A 722 -17.39 11.37 28.78
C ASP A 722 -17.63 11.53 27.25
N SER A 723 -18.57 12.45 26.98
CA SER A 723 -19.08 13.07 25.74
C SER A 723 -18.29 13.04 24.42
N ILE A 724 -19.02 12.81 23.32
CA ILE A 724 -18.65 13.19 21.93
C ILE A 724 -18.91 14.69 21.73
N GLU A 725 -17.91 15.41 21.21
CA GLU A 725 -17.99 16.85 20.87
C GLU A 725 -18.33 17.05 19.37
N TYR A 726 -19.03 18.14 19.03
CA TYR A 726 -19.38 18.51 17.65
C TYR A 726 -18.63 19.79 17.28
N ASP A 727 -17.99 19.82 16.10
CA ASP A 727 -17.36 21.03 15.56
C ASP A 727 -18.38 21.98 14.91
N GLU A 728 -18.33 23.27 15.28
CA GLU A 728 -18.87 24.38 14.47
C GLU A 728 -17.71 25.31 14.04
N GLU A 729 -17.70 25.71 12.77
CA GLU A 729 -16.77 26.69 12.21
C GLU A 729 -17.26 28.13 12.51
N GLU A 730 -16.36 29.09 12.84
CA GLU A 730 -16.22 30.36 12.07
C GLU A 730 -14.96 31.19 12.48
N TRP A 731 -14.45 31.96 11.51
CA TRP A 731 -13.33 32.92 11.51
C TRP A 731 -12.90 33.65 12.80
N THR A 732 -11.58 33.82 12.97
CA THR A 732 -10.93 35.16 12.85
C THR A 732 -9.42 35.11 12.60
N THR A 733 -8.85 36.27 12.24
CA THR A 733 -7.61 36.44 11.47
C THR A 733 -6.36 36.85 12.28
N GLN A 734 -5.17 36.40 11.84
CA GLN A 734 -3.98 37.22 11.49
C GLN A 734 -2.64 37.17 12.31
N ASN A 735 -1.54 37.04 11.53
CA ASN A 735 -0.10 37.39 11.73
C ASN A 735 0.86 36.48 12.54
N GLY A 736 2.06 36.18 11.98
CA GLY A 736 3.15 35.50 12.72
C GLY A 736 4.43 34.98 11.99
N ASN A 737 4.90 35.59 10.90
CA ASN A 737 6.22 35.45 10.21
C ASN A 737 7.26 34.32 10.54
N ALA A 738 7.63 33.57 9.48
CA ALA A 738 9.01 33.23 9.02
C ALA A 738 9.90 32.22 9.82
N PRO A 739 11.00 31.69 9.22
CA PRO A 739 11.12 31.08 7.88
C PRO A 739 11.72 29.65 7.93
N MET A 740 11.78 28.97 6.78
CA MET A 740 12.33 27.62 6.60
C MET A 740 13.72 27.69 5.94
N GLU A 741 14.71 26.97 6.47
CA GLU A 741 16.05 26.85 5.87
C GLU A 741 16.20 25.48 5.18
N ASP A 742 16.44 25.50 3.86
CA ASP A 742 16.85 24.34 3.06
C ASP A 742 18.39 24.35 2.93
N GLU A 743 19.08 23.32 3.45
CA GLU A 743 20.53 23.19 3.30
C GLU A 743 20.89 22.10 2.26
N TYR A 744 21.40 22.53 1.10
CA TYR A 744 22.01 21.67 0.09
C TYR A 744 23.47 21.40 0.44
N LEU A 745 23.91 20.14 0.32
CA LEU A 745 25.33 19.76 0.35
C LEU A 745 25.69 19.01 -0.94
N ASP A 746 26.25 19.76 -1.90
CA ASP A 746 27.13 19.23 -2.93
C ASP A 746 28.55 19.07 -2.34
N ASP A 747 29.25 18.00 -2.70
CA ASP A 747 30.70 17.87 -2.52
C ASP A 747 31.29 17.15 -3.74
N ASP A 748 31.73 17.96 -4.70
CA ASP A 748 32.66 17.57 -5.75
C ASP A 748 34.08 17.94 -5.29
N THR A 749 34.92 16.94 -4.98
CA THR A 749 36.36 17.14 -4.79
C THR A 749 37.18 16.11 -5.57
N ASP A 750 37.44 16.44 -6.84
CA ASP A 750 38.55 15.89 -7.62
C ASP A 750 39.81 16.73 -7.33
N ALA A 751 40.85 16.15 -6.74
CA ALA A 751 42.19 16.72 -6.74
C ALA A 751 43.26 15.64 -6.55
N SER A 752 44.04 15.41 -7.60
CA SER A 752 45.30 14.68 -7.57
C SER A 752 46.41 15.51 -6.91
N GLU A 753 47.18 14.92 -6.00
CA GLU A 753 48.64 15.14 -5.89
C GLU A 753 49.31 14.08 -5.00
N VAL A 754 50.53 13.67 -5.40
CA VAL A 754 51.45 12.66 -4.80
C VAL A 754 51.06 11.18 -4.95
#